data_AF-A0A6I3IZA2-F1
#
_entry.id   AF-A0A6I3IZA2-F1
#
_cell.length_a   1.000
_cell.length_b   1.000
_cell.length_c   1.000
_cell.angle_alpha   90.00
_cell.angle_beta   90.00
_cell.angle_gamma   90.00
#
_symmetry.space_group_name_H-M   'P 1'
#
loop_
_entity.id
_entity.type
_entity.pdbx_description
1 polymer ?
#
loop_
_entity_poly.entity_id
_entity_poly.type
_entity_poly.pdbx_seq_one_letter_code
_entity_poly.pdbx_strand_id
1 'polypeptide(L)'
;MKTSRTTLVKGTTLLSATLGLSFGFVALPSVAVQGPAPTAAPAKNGPITPDVTKHALGDKVRTTVQQAGPQTKVVQDASVPKDGAGKPVTTPGKAAVDPALEAGAATDAVVDLPATGNLVGVTWPGTTAMAAKATVAVRAQTAAGWQDWQELSVDAVKEQQSGKVTKYGTEPIWVDGATRVQVRVAASAKDLLRTASLAAVRSEETAADAQLTPTNVPGAANAAYVPSVITRAGWGADESLRKGCVPSTRETSKVVVVHHTAGQNAYTKAQSASIIRGIYAYDTGGLGWCDVAYNMIVDKYGQRFEGRYGGLNRPVKGAHADSFNNYTFGISILGNYDTTPVPDAGMWALKQGIAMRISQFYINPYGNTTLYSEYNGTTSKYPKGSAYYAKNIAAHRESSNTACPGRYLYPRMGELRDGAAALAGWNGAGFNSPIYKRYAALGGMSSLGRVAVGESTVSNGLLKTIFTGGRRIYSGPGGTRVLGQDLENVWGRYGGIYQGYPASDELPAADGAYMTTTQGRVVSWGIRGQGGIISGSYLQVWLKGGGSRNTTLGAAAGPVGAVRGGTAQPFTRGSIYTIPGTAGYPVAGGIRSAYNSVGSSNSSLGLPTSGEKRLARGAVRQNFQGGYITWASGQGTRVHVY
;
A
#
# COMPACT_ATOMS: atom_id res chain seq x y z
N MET A 1 8.39 -61.51 -52.02
CA MET A 1 9.49 -61.94 -52.92
C MET A 1 10.24 -60.72 -53.44
N LYS A 2 11.44 -60.89 -54.01
CA LYS A 2 12.42 -59.83 -54.31
C LYS A 2 11.98 -58.83 -55.39
N THR A 3 12.18 -57.54 -55.12
CA THR A 3 12.62 -56.42 -56.02
C THR A 3 12.72 -55.15 -55.13
N SER A 4 13.54 -54.13 -55.37
CA SER A 4 14.56 -53.87 -56.41
C SER A 4 15.83 -53.23 -55.80
N ARG A 5 16.84 -52.92 -56.62
CA ARG A 5 18.23 -52.60 -56.24
C ARG A 5 18.59 -51.12 -56.43
N THR A 6 19.41 -50.62 -55.50
CA THR A 6 20.41 -49.52 -55.63
C THR A 6 19.93 -48.06 -55.87
N THR A 7 20.10 -47.21 -54.86
CA THR A 7 20.38 -45.77 -55.01
C THR A 7 21.42 -45.33 -53.99
N LEU A 8 22.40 -44.52 -54.38
CA LEU A 8 23.39 -43.91 -53.49
C LEU A 8 22.73 -42.88 -52.55
N VAL A 9 23.19 -42.81 -51.30
CA VAL A 9 22.97 -41.64 -50.42
C VAL A 9 24.31 -41.20 -49.85
N LYS A 10 24.70 -39.94 -50.12
CA LYS A 10 25.87 -39.30 -49.50
C LYS A 10 25.49 -38.80 -48.11
N GLY A 11 26.27 -39.15 -47.10
CA GLY A 11 26.22 -38.49 -45.79
C GLY A 11 26.99 -37.17 -45.82
N THR A 12 26.46 -36.14 -45.17
CA THR A 12 27.12 -34.83 -45.01
C THR A 12 27.32 -34.53 -43.53
N THR A 13 28.58 -34.42 -43.13
CA THR A 13 29.00 -34.02 -41.78
C THR A 13 29.04 -32.51 -41.68
N LEU A 14 28.52 -31.93 -40.59
CA LEU A 14 28.88 -30.57 -40.16
C LEU A 14 29.64 -30.64 -38.84
N LEU A 15 30.88 -30.12 -38.83
CA LEU A 15 31.60 -29.84 -37.59
C LEU A 15 32.27 -28.46 -37.67
N SER A 16 32.03 -27.70 -36.60
CA SER A 16 32.65 -26.46 -36.11
C SER A 16 33.86 -25.87 -36.84
N ALA A 17 33.74 -24.59 -37.23
CA ALA A 17 34.88 -23.72 -37.51
C ALA A 17 35.25 -22.91 -36.25
N THR A 18 36.53 -22.96 -35.86
CA THR A 18 37.09 -22.21 -34.73
C THR A 18 37.78 -20.95 -35.26
N LEU A 19 37.38 -19.76 -34.80
CA LEU A 19 38.17 -18.54 -34.96
C LEU A 19 38.53 -17.98 -33.58
N GLY A 20 39.83 -17.85 -33.31
CA GLY A 20 40.33 -17.20 -32.11
C GLY A 20 40.46 -15.69 -32.29
N LEU A 21 40.20 -14.94 -31.23
CA LEU A 21 40.55 -13.53 -31.11
C LEU A 21 41.13 -13.28 -29.71
N SER A 22 42.32 -12.70 -29.69
CA SER A 22 43.15 -12.47 -28.50
C SER A 22 42.68 -11.24 -27.73
N PHE A 23 42.53 -11.37 -26.42
CA PHE A 23 42.30 -10.24 -25.51
C PHE A 23 43.63 -9.71 -24.97
N GLY A 24 43.95 -8.45 -25.28
CA GLY A 24 45.04 -7.73 -24.62
C GLY A 24 44.64 -7.30 -23.22
N PHE A 25 45.53 -7.47 -22.24
CA PHE A 25 45.34 -6.95 -20.89
C PHE A 25 45.57 -5.43 -20.88
N VAL A 26 44.51 -4.67 -20.58
CA VAL A 26 44.62 -3.28 -20.10
C VAL A 26 44.39 -3.30 -18.60
N ALA A 27 45.41 -2.93 -17.83
CA ALA A 27 45.28 -2.76 -16.39
C ALA A 27 44.48 -1.48 -16.10
N LEU A 28 43.30 -1.64 -15.49
CA LEU A 28 42.52 -0.53 -14.94
C LEU A 28 42.88 -0.33 -13.46
N PRO A 29 42.95 0.91 -12.96
CA PRO A 29 43.38 1.18 -11.59
C PRO A 29 42.35 0.70 -10.57
N SER A 30 42.86 0.19 -9.44
CA SER A 30 42.07 -0.29 -8.30
C SER A 30 41.32 0.85 -7.62
N VAL A 31 40.06 1.10 -8.01
CA VAL A 31 39.17 1.96 -7.23
C VAL A 31 38.72 1.18 -6.01
N ALA A 32 39.12 1.63 -4.82
CA ALA A 32 38.69 1.04 -3.56
C ALA A 32 37.16 1.13 -3.45
N VAL A 33 36.50 -0.02 -3.29
CA VAL A 33 35.06 -0.07 -3.00
C VAL A 33 34.85 0.43 -1.58
N GLN A 34 34.55 1.72 -1.44
CA GLN A 34 33.91 2.21 -0.22
C GLN A 34 32.59 1.43 -0.04
N GLY A 35 32.41 0.85 1.15
CA GLY A 35 31.12 0.29 1.54
C GLY A 35 30.02 1.36 1.44
N PRO A 36 28.75 0.95 1.31
CA PRO A 36 27.66 1.89 1.13
C PRO A 36 27.68 2.93 2.26
N ALA A 37 27.92 4.19 1.89
CA ALA A 37 27.81 5.30 2.82
C ALA A 37 26.42 5.25 3.46
N PRO A 38 26.29 5.52 4.78
CA PRO A 38 24.98 5.61 5.40
C PRO A 38 24.15 6.61 4.60
N THR A 39 22.95 6.19 4.17
CA THR A 39 22.03 7.03 3.42
C THR A 39 21.93 8.38 4.12
N ALA A 40 22.29 9.46 3.41
CA ALA A 40 22.31 10.80 3.97
C ALA A 40 20.97 11.04 4.69
N ALA A 41 21.04 11.46 5.95
CA ALA A 41 19.86 11.87 6.67
C ALA A 41 19.15 12.93 5.80
N PRO A 42 17.84 12.78 5.51
CA PRO A 42 17.14 13.81 4.77
C PRO A 42 17.33 15.14 5.50
N ALA A 43 17.55 16.22 4.74
CA ALA A 43 17.73 17.54 5.31
C ALA A 43 16.60 17.76 6.34
N LYS A 44 16.97 18.21 7.55
CA LYS A 44 15.98 18.58 8.56
C LYS A 44 15.26 19.82 8.05
N ASN A 45 14.20 19.60 7.28
CA ASN A 45 13.19 20.62 6.99
C ASN A 45 12.79 21.21 8.34
N GLY A 46 13.08 22.49 8.55
CA GLY A 46 12.70 23.17 9.79
C GLY A 46 11.20 23.06 10.02
N PRO A 47 10.72 23.05 11.27
CA PRO A 47 9.30 22.91 11.56
C PRO A 47 8.52 24.06 10.93
N ILE A 48 7.88 23.79 9.79
CA ILE A 48 6.76 24.57 9.30
C ILE A 48 5.60 24.15 10.18
N THR A 49 5.13 25.05 11.03
CA THR A 49 4.00 24.78 11.94
C THR A 49 2.72 25.37 11.33
N PRO A 50 1.94 24.60 10.55
CA PRO A 50 0.64 25.06 10.09
C PRO A 50 -0.34 25.13 11.27
N ASP A 51 -0.46 26.31 11.86
CA ASP A 51 -1.36 26.58 12.97
C ASP A 51 -2.79 26.86 12.48
N VAL A 52 -3.79 26.45 13.26
CA VAL A 52 -5.22 26.54 12.94
C VAL A 52 -5.87 27.57 13.85
N THR A 53 -5.91 28.83 13.40
CA THR A 53 -6.58 29.91 14.12
C THR A 53 -8.09 29.85 13.87
N LYS A 54 -8.91 30.07 14.91
CA LYS A 54 -10.37 30.12 14.79
C LYS A 54 -10.90 31.53 14.97
N HIS A 55 -11.79 31.94 14.07
CA HIS A 55 -12.51 33.20 14.13
C HIS A 55 -14.02 32.91 14.18
N ALA A 56 -14.69 33.33 15.24
CA ALA A 56 -16.15 33.19 15.36
C ALA A 56 -16.86 33.98 14.24
N LEU A 57 -17.84 33.37 13.58
CA LEU A 57 -18.63 34.08 12.55
C LEU A 57 -19.69 35.00 13.19
N GLY A 58 -20.21 34.63 14.36
CA GLY A 58 -21.30 35.34 15.05
C GLY A 58 -20.97 36.78 15.48
N ASP A 59 -19.70 37.07 15.79
CA ASP A 59 -19.28 38.40 16.27
C ASP A 59 -19.02 39.40 15.14
N LYS A 60 -18.98 38.93 13.89
CA LYS A 60 -18.65 39.73 12.69
C LYS A 60 -19.82 39.89 11.72
N VAL A 61 -21.05 39.65 12.17
CA VAL A 61 -22.24 39.72 11.32
C VAL A 61 -22.59 41.18 10.96
N ARG A 62 -21.93 41.71 9.91
CA ARG A 62 -22.57 42.71 9.06
C ARG A 62 -23.59 41.98 8.18
N THR A 63 -24.83 41.89 8.67
CA THR A 63 -25.99 41.45 7.88
C THR A 63 -26.30 42.50 6.82
N THR A 64 -25.52 42.54 5.76
CA THR A 64 -25.91 43.23 4.53
C THR A 64 -26.94 42.34 3.87
N VAL A 65 -28.23 42.59 4.13
CA VAL A 65 -29.33 42.02 3.35
C VAL A 65 -29.28 42.69 1.97
N GLN A 66 -28.36 42.24 1.14
CA GLN A 66 -28.29 42.64 -0.25
C GLN A 66 -29.44 41.92 -0.93
N GLN A 67 -30.54 42.64 -1.18
CA GLN A 67 -31.57 42.18 -2.10
C GLN A 67 -30.88 41.67 -3.36
N ALA A 68 -31.25 40.47 -3.80
CA ALA A 68 -30.74 39.90 -5.03
C ALA A 68 -31.23 40.77 -6.20
N GLY A 69 -30.42 41.77 -6.58
CA GLY A 69 -30.59 42.43 -7.87
C GLY A 69 -30.50 41.37 -8.97
N PRO A 70 -31.26 41.53 -10.08
CA PRO A 70 -31.36 40.49 -11.11
C PRO A 70 -29.99 40.24 -11.77
N GLN A 71 -29.29 39.22 -11.30
CA GLN A 71 -28.07 38.70 -11.91
C GLN A 71 -28.48 37.83 -13.11
N THR A 72 -28.17 38.31 -14.30
CA THR A 72 -28.63 37.75 -15.56
C THR A 72 -28.08 36.35 -15.83
N LYS A 73 -28.97 35.45 -16.28
CA LYS A 73 -28.60 34.18 -16.91
C LYS A 73 -27.56 34.38 -18.01
N VAL A 74 -26.46 33.64 -17.94
CA VAL A 74 -25.84 33.07 -19.15
C VAL A 74 -26.42 31.66 -19.33
N VAL A 75 -27.59 31.59 -19.96
CA VAL A 75 -28.01 30.36 -20.63
C VAL A 75 -27.43 30.41 -22.02
N GLN A 76 -26.49 29.51 -22.30
CA GLN A 76 -26.15 29.17 -23.67
C GLN A 76 -26.52 27.69 -23.88
N ASP A 77 -27.77 27.48 -24.29
CA ASP A 77 -28.08 26.38 -25.20
C ASP A 77 -29.18 26.84 -26.17
N ALA A 78 -28.77 27.09 -27.40
CA ALA A 78 -29.62 27.19 -28.56
C ALA A 78 -28.92 26.42 -29.69
N SER A 79 -29.54 25.32 -30.11
CA SER A 79 -29.13 24.38 -31.18
C SER A 79 -27.91 23.50 -30.89
N VAL A 80 -28.18 22.25 -30.54
CA VAL A 80 -27.21 21.16 -30.68
C VAL A 80 -26.97 20.92 -32.19
N PRO A 81 -25.71 20.85 -32.69
CA PRO A 81 -25.41 21.05 -34.12
C PRO A 81 -25.50 19.76 -34.94
N LYS A 82 -25.43 19.89 -36.28
CA LYS A 82 -26.18 19.01 -37.17
C LYS A 82 -25.31 18.27 -38.23
N ASP A 83 -25.38 16.92 -38.25
CA ASP A 83 -24.64 15.96 -39.11
C ASP A 83 -25.29 15.53 -40.45
N GLY A 84 -24.47 15.04 -41.39
CA GLY A 84 -24.89 14.26 -42.58
C GLY A 84 -25.35 15.13 -43.74
N ALA A 85 -26.18 16.10 -43.40
CA ALA A 85 -25.93 17.53 -43.63
C ALA A 85 -26.68 18.33 -42.53
N GLY A 86 -27.69 17.70 -41.85
CA GLY A 86 -28.04 18.04 -40.46
C GLY A 86 -28.92 17.09 -39.56
N LYS A 87 -28.33 16.29 -38.64
CA LYS A 87 -28.92 15.67 -37.40
C LYS A 87 -28.09 15.92 -36.11
N PRO A 88 -28.67 16.08 -34.89
CA PRO A 88 -27.88 16.21 -33.66
C PRO A 88 -27.06 14.98 -33.25
N VAL A 89 -25.87 15.21 -32.68
CA VAL A 89 -25.25 14.27 -31.71
C VAL A 89 -26.01 14.39 -30.37
N THR A 90 -26.18 13.29 -29.65
CA THR A 90 -27.14 13.18 -28.55
C THR A 90 -26.67 13.75 -27.20
N THR A 91 -27.64 14.27 -26.43
CA THR A 91 -27.45 15.01 -25.17
C THR A 91 -27.46 14.10 -23.92
N PRO A 92 -26.49 14.22 -22.99
CA PRO A 92 -26.63 13.74 -21.62
C PRO A 92 -27.51 14.69 -20.77
N GLY A 93 -28.40 14.13 -19.93
CA GLY A 93 -29.44 14.87 -19.22
C GLY A 93 -28.95 15.88 -18.15
N LYS A 94 -29.80 16.88 -17.89
CA LYS A 94 -29.58 18.02 -16.97
C LYS A 94 -29.12 17.60 -15.56
N ALA A 95 -28.09 18.28 -15.07
CA ALA A 95 -28.06 18.68 -13.67
C ALA A 95 -28.99 19.91 -13.49
N ALA A 96 -29.77 19.93 -12.41
CA ALA A 96 -30.60 21.07 -12.03
C ALA A 96 -30.21 21.52 -10.61
N VAL A 97 -29.97 22.83 -10.47
CA VAL A 97 -29.69 23.56 -9.23
C VAL A 97 -30.31 24.95 -9.43
N ASP A 98 -31.04 25.55 -8.49
CA ASP A 98 -32.05 25.00 -7.57
C ASP A 98 -33.14 26.08 -7.48
N PRO A 99 -34.43 25.80 -7.75
CA PRO A 99 -35.51 26.78 -7.54
C PRO A 99 -35.66 27.30 -6.10
N ALA A 100 -34.93 26.78 -5.11
CA ALA A 100 -34.80 27.42 -3.79
C ALA A 100 -33.94 28.70 -3.80
N LEU A 101 -33.14 28.97 -4.85
CA LEU A 101 -32.65 30.33 -5.15
C LEU A 101 -33.80 31.30 -5.50
N GLU A 102 -34.94 30.78 -5.93
CA GLU A 102 -36.13 31.56 -6.31
C GLU A 102 -37.22 31.60 -5.21
N ALA A 103 -37.02 30.95 -4.05
CA ALA A 103 -38.10 30.74 -3.06
C ALA A 103 -37.75 30.93 -1.57
N GLY A 104 -36.64 31.58 -1.21
CA GLY A 104 -36.36 31.94 0.19
C GLY A 104 -35.02 32.63 0.44
N ALA A 105 -35.04 33.94 0.72
CA ALA A 105 -33.87 34.82 0.75
C ALA A 105 -32.65 34.30 1.54
N ALA A 106 -31.55 34.03 0.85
CA ALA A 106 -30.25 33.66 1.42
C ALA A 106 -29.77 34.70 2.47
N THR A 107 -29.07 34.23 3.51
CA THR A 107 -28.50 35.09 4.55
C THR A 107 -26.98 35.12 4.42
N ASP A 108 -26.44 36.16 3.78
CA ASP A 108 -25.01 36.33 3.61
C ASP A 108 -24.35 36.86 4.89
N ALA A 109 -23.28 36.20 5.34
CA ALA A 109 -22.48 36.63 6.50
C ALA A 109 -21.10 37.10 6.04
N VAL A 110 -20.98 38.41 5.82
CA VAL A 110 -19.70 39.02 5.47
C VAL A 110 -18.80 39.07 6.71
N VAL A 111 -17.95 38.06 6.84
CA VAL A 111 -16.93 37.99 7.90
C VAL A 111 -15.61 38.48 7.35
N ASP A 112 -15.32 39.77 7.52
CA ASP A 112 -14.00 40.34 7.20
C ASP A 112 -12.91 39.58 7.98
N LEU A 113 -12.20 38.68 7.30
CA LEU A 113 -11.03 38.00 7.86
C LEU A 113 -9.89 38.99 8.08
N PRO A 114 -9.22 38.94 9.24
CA PRO A 114 -7.83 39.41 9.31
C PRO A 114 -6.97 38.48 8.45
N ALA A 115 -6.06 39.05 7.66
CA ALA A 115 -5.25 38.34 6.65
C ALA A 115 -4.15 37.45 7.29
N THR A 116 -4.54 36.35 7.96
CA THR A 116 -3.65 35.51 8.77
C THR A 116 -3.33 34.14 8.17
N GLY A 117 -4.23 33.57 7.35
CA GLY A 117 -4.07 32.25 6.74
C GLY A 117 -4.33 32.25 5.22
N ASN A 118 -3.62 31.37 4.51
CA ASN A 118 -3.73 31.15 3.05
C ASN A 118 -4.58 29.91 2.69
N LEU A 119 -5.09 29.20 3.70
CA LEU A 119 -6.08 28.13 3.58
C LEU A 119 -7.16 28.33 4.65
N VAL A 120 -8.44 28.13 4.30
CA VAL A 120 -9.56 28.34 5.24
C VAL A 120 -10.63 27.25 5.11
N GLY A 121 -11.36 26.97 6.19
CA GLY A 121 -12.56 26.13 6.16
C GLY A 121 -13.52 26.49 7.30
N VAL A 122 -14.81 26.20 7.13
CA VAL A 122 -15.85 26.56 8.11
C VAL A 122 -16.14 25.36 9.00
N THR A 123 -16.15 25.53 10.33
CA THR A 123 -16.38 24.45 11.31
C THR A 123 -17.40 24.85 12.37
N TRP A 124 -18.19 23.90 12.89
CA TRP A 124 -19.18 24.16 13.95
C TRP A 124 -19.47 22.92 14.82
N PRO A 125 -20.02 23.09 16.03
CA PRO A 125 -20.36 21.99 16.93
C PRO A 125 -21.36 20.99 16.34
N GLY A 126 -21.20 19.71 16.68
CA GLY A 126 -22.10 18.63 16.25
C GLY A 126 -23.54 18.74 16.76
N THR A 127 -23.79 19.63 17.72
CA THR A 127 -25.10 19.90 18.34
C THR A 127 -25.94 20.93 17.59
N THR A 128 -25.40 21.63 16.59
CA THR A 128 -26.14 22.68 15.87
C THR A 128 -27.26 22.07 15.01
N ALA A 129 -28.50 22.50 15.21
CA ALA A 129 -29.63 22.08 14.38
C ALA A 129 -29.43 22.49 12.91
N MET A 130 -29.99 21.72 11.96
CA MET A 130 -29.85 21.89 10.50
C MET A 130 -28.43 21.75 9.90
N ALA A 131 -27.40 21.56 10.73
CA ALA A 131 -25.99 21.41 10.35
C ALA A 131 -25.71 20.48 9.14
N ALA A 132 -26.30 19.28 9.13
CA ALA A 132 -25.95 18.22 8.17
C ALA A 132 -26.48 18.45 6.73
N LYS A 133 -27.22 19.53 6.48
CA LYS A 133 -27.73 19.90 5.14
C LYS A 133 -27.47 21.37 4.80
N ALA A 134 -26.57 22.04 5.53
CA ALA A 134 -26.22 23.42 5.26
C ALA A 134 -25.35 23.49 3.99
N THR A 135 -25.84 24.19 2.96
CA THR A 135 -24.98 24.67 1.88
C THR A 135 -24.10 25.78 2.45
N VAL A 136 -22.78 25.59 2.38
CA VAL A 136 -21.78 26.57 2.78
C VAL A 136 -20.94 26.91 1.56
N ALA A 137 -20.82 28.20 1.26
CA ALA A 137 -19.97 28.70 0.19
C ALA A 137 -18.99 29.76 0.71
N VAL A 138 -17.83 29.83 0.08
CA VAL A 138 -16.74 30.74 0.45
C VAL A 138 -16.26 31.46 -0.81
N ARG A 139 -15.89 32.74 -0.67
CA ARG A 139 -15.14 33.48 -1.70
C ARG A 139 -14.02 34.31 -1.08
N ALA A 140 -12.97 34.55 -1.85
CA ALA A 140 -11.82 35.35 -1.45
C ALA A 140 -11.80 36.71 -2.17
N GLN A 141 -11.29 37.76 -1.52
CA GLN A 141 -10.93 39.03 -2.15
C GLN A 141 -9.43 39.08 -2.38
N THR A 142 -9.03 39.17 -3.64
CA THR A 142 -7.64 39.38 -4.07
C THR A 142 -7.45 40.84 -4.51
N ALA A 143 -6.25 41.20 -4.95
CA ALA A 143 -5.99 42.49 -5.60
C ALA A 143 -6.88 42.73 -6.85
N ALA A 144 -7.34 41.67 -7.52
CA ALA A 144 -8.27 41.76 -8.65
C ALA A 144 -9.75 41.88 -8.24
N GLY A 145 -10.05 41.96 -6.94
CA GLY A 145 -11.41 42.00 -6.40
C GLY A 145 -11.90 40.66 -5.86
N TRP A 146 -13.22 40.54 -5.70
CA TRP A 146 -13.87 39.32 -5.21
C TRP A 146 -13.89 38.24 -6.29
N GLN A 147 -13.43 37.06 -5.93
CA GLN A 147 -13.63 35.84 -6.71
C GLN A 147 -15.10 35.37 -6.63
N ASP A 148 -15.47 34.47 -7.55
CA ASP A 148 -16.77 33.81 -7.52
C ASP A 148 -16.97 33.00 -6.23
N TRP A 149 -18.24 32.75 -5.89
CA TRP A 149 -18.61 31.89 -4.77
C TRP A 149 -18.30 30.43 -5.09
N GLN A 150 -17.49 29.79 -4.25
CA GLN A 150 -17.27 28.35 -4.28
C GLN A 150 -18.06 27.66 -3.16
N GLU A 151 -19.00 26.79 -3.51
CA GLU A 151 -19.62 25.86 -2.58
C GLU A 151 -18.60 24.81 -2.10
N LEU A 152 -18.66 24.45 -0.82
CA LEU A 152 -17.75 23.50 -0.19
C LEU A 152 -18.54 22.33 0.40
N SER A 153 -18.08 21.09 0.15
CA SER A 153 -18.67 19.88 0.70
C SER A 153 -18.59 19.90 2.24
N VAL A 154 -19.65 19.49 2.94
CA VAL A 154 -19.74 19.49 4.42
C VAL A 154 -19.64 18.08 4.97
N ASP A 155 -18.60 17.80 5.77
CA ASP A 155 -18.38 16.51 6.41
C ASP A 155 -18.67 16.54 7.92
N ALA A 156 -19.11 15.39 8.45
CA ALA A 156 -19.33 15.17 9.87
C ALA A 156 -18.12 14.48 10.52
N VAL A 157 -17.54 15.12 11.52
CA VAL A 157 -16.51 14.54 12.38
C VAL A 157 -17.18 13.72 13.47
N LYS A 158 -16.85 12.43 13.51
CA LYS A 158 -17.46 11.45 14.41
C LYS A 158 -16.42 10.90 15.39
N GLU A 159 -16.80 10.77 16.66
CA GLU A 159 -16.01 10.06 17.65
C GLU A 159 -15.91 8.57 17.26
N GLN A 160 -14.70 8.00 17.28
CA GLN A 160 -14.48 6.64 16.74
C GLN A 160 -15.14 5.53 17.58
N GLN A 161 -15.33 5.74 18.88
CA GLN A 161 -15.92 4.72 19.77
C GLN A 161 -17.45 4.75 19.76
N SER A 162 -18.07 5.93 19.87
CA SER A 162 -19.53 6.08 19.96
C SER A 162 -20.22 6.29 18.60
N GLY A 163 -19.48 6.71 17.58
CA GLY A 163 -20.02 7.17 16.30
C GLY A 163 -20.73 8.54 16.38
N LYS A 164 -20.79 9.17 17.56
CA LYS A 164 -21.43 10.47 17.79
C LYS A 164 -20.76 11.56 16.96
N VAL A 165 -21.55 12.38 16.28
CA VAL A 165 -21.03 13.60 15.61
C VAL A 165 -20.62 14.59 16.69
N THR A 166 -19.34 14.97 16.71
CA THR A 166 -18.79 15.95 17.67
C THR A 166 -18.67 17.32 17.04
N LYS A 167 -18.44 17.38 15.73
CA LYS A 167 -18.21 18.59 14.94
C LYS A 167 -18.63 18.35 13.50
N TYR A 168 -18.98 19.40 12.77
CA TYR A 168 -19.03 19.40 11.32
C TYR A 168 -18.02 20.41 10.78
N GLY A 169 -17.60 20.25 9.53
CA GLY A 169 -16.94 21.32 8.82
C GLY A 169 -16.86 21.09 7.32
N THR A 170 -16.48 22.12 6.59
CA THR A 170 -16.31 22.04 5.14
C THR A 170 -15.00 21.35 4.76
N GLU A 171 -14.86 20.94 3.51
CA GLU A 171 -13.52 20.84 2.89
C GLU A 171 -12.81 22.23 2.95
N PRO A 172 -11.47 22.27 3.05
CA PRO A 172 -10.73 23.53 3.07
C PRO A 172 -10.51 24.09 1.65
N ILE A 173 -10.51 25.42 1.53
CA ILE A 173 -10.28 26.17 0.31
C ILE A 173 -8.94 26.93 0.38
N TRP A 174 -8.10 26.80 -0.65
CA TRP A 174 -6.87 27.58 -0.81
C TRP A 174 -7.19 29.00 -1.30
N VAL A 175 -6.76 30.00 -0.54
CA VAL A 175 -7.09 31.43 -0.67
C VAL A 175 -5.85 32.33 -0.58
N ASP A 176 -4.69 31.82 -0.99
CA ASP A 176 -3.45 32.58 -0.99
C ASP A 176 -3.54 33.92 -1.76
N GLY A 177 -2.86 34.95 -1.25
CA GLY A 177 -2.97 36.32 -1.73
C GLY A 177 -4.31 37.03 -1.43
N ALA A 178 -5.23 36.40 -0.69
CA ALA A 178 -6.48 37.04 -0.27
C ALA A 178 -6.28 38.00 0.91
N THR A 179 -6.83 39.21 0.81
CA THR A 179 -6.88 40.17 1.92
C THR A 179 -8.11 39.97 2.80
N ARG A 180 -9.18 39.39 2.24
CA ARG A 180 -10.43 39.04 2.93
C ARG A 180 -11.06 37.78 2.36
N VAL A 181 -11.93 37.17 3.15
CA VAL A 181 -12.78 36.05 2.76
C VAL A 181 -14.22 36.40 3.15
N GLN A 182 -15.22 35.78 2.50
CA GLN A 182 -16.62 35.84 2.90
C GLN A 182 -17.23 34.44 2.95
N VAL A 183 -18.19 34.24 3.85
CA VAL A 183 -18.89 32.96 4.05
C VAL A 183 -20.38 33.17 3.81
N ARG A 184 -20.97 32.34 2.95
CA ARG A 184 -22.40 32.28 2.67
C ARG A 184 -22.95 30.98 3.24
N VAL A 185 -24.09 31.06 3.90
CA VAL A 185 -24.84 29.90 4.41
C VAL A 185 -26.28 30.01 3.91
N ALA A 186 -26.88 28.89 3.53
CA ALA A 186 -28.29 28.87 3.13
C ALA A 186 -29.22 29.43 4.24
N ALA A 187 -30.29 30.13 3.84
CA ALA A 187 -31.23 30.79 4.77
C ALA A 187 -31.82 29.83 5.83
N SER A 188 -32.09 28.60 5.41
CA SER A 188 -32.59 27.48 6.23
C SER A 188 -31.62 27.02 7.33
N ALA A 189 -30.37 27.48 7.30
CA ALA A 189 -29.33 27.21 8.26
C ALA A 189 -28.73 28.50 8.86
N LYS A 190 -29.44 29.64 8.86
CA LYS A 190 -28.93 30.92 9.39
C LYS A 190 -28.40 30.86 10.84
N ASP A 191 -28.99 30.01 11.70
CA ASP A 191 -28.53 29.82 13.08
C ASP A 191 -27.14 29.18 13.18
N LEU A 192 -26.65 28.54 12.10
CA LEU A 192 -25.29 28.05 11.98
C LEU A 192 -24.26 29.15 12.24
N LEU A 193 -24.51 30.36 11.74
CA LEU A 193 -23.61 31.51 11.84
C LEU A 193 -23.31 31.92 13.29
N ARG A 194 -24.19 31.58 14.24
CA ARG A 194 -23.99 31.84 15.68
C ARG A 194 -23.00 30.87 16.33
N THR A 195 -22.83 29.67 15.77
CA THR A 195 -22.01 28.59 16.35
C THR A 195 -20.80 28.22 15.49
N ALA A 196 -20.78 28.66 14.23
CA ALA A 196 -19.70 28.41 13.30
C ALA A 196 -18.51 29.33 13.52
N SER A 197 -17.34 28.79 13.23
CA SER A 197 -16.05 29.48 13.20
C SER A 197 -15.36 29.22 11.88
N LEU A 198 -14.74 30.23 11.29
CA LEU A 198 -13.76 30.00 10.25
C LEU A 198 -12.46 29.54 10.91
N ALA A 199 -11.98 28.37 10.52
CA ALA A 199 -10.64 27.90 10.82
C ALA A 199 -9.72 28.35 9.69
N ALA A 200 -8.83 29.29 9.97
CA ALA A 200 -7.80 29.78 9.06
C ALA A 200 -6.47 29.09 9.38
N VAL A 201 -5.78 28.62 8.35
CA VAL A 201 -4.49 27.93 8.43
C VAL A 201 -3.47 28.71 7.64
N ARG A 202 -2.28 28.90 8.22
CA ARG A 202 -1.13 29.48 7.55
C ARG A 202 -0.12 28.39 7.21
N SER A 203 0.13 28.16 5.92
CA SER A 203 1.11 27.17 5.47
C SER A 203 1.96 27.78 4.35
N GLU A 204 3.21 28.10 4.67
CA GLU A 204 4.11 28.79 3.75
C GLU A 204 4.84 27.81 2.80
N GLU A 205 5.19 28.31 1.62
CA GLU A 205 6.20 27.71 0.75
C GLU A 205 7.60 27.87 1.38
N THR A 206 8.46 26.89 1.16
CA THR A 206 9.88 26.94 1.55
C THR A 206 10.77 26.65 0.36
N ALA A 207 12.06 27.05 0.45
CA ALA A 207 13.04 26.77 -0.60
C ALA A 207 13.20 25.27 -0.93
N ALA A 208 12.87 24.37 0.01
CA ALA A 208 12.87 22.93 -0.21
C ALA A 208 11.72 22.46 -1.15
N ASP A 209 10.59 23.16 -1.16
CA ASP A 209 9.42 22.80 -1.97
C ASP A 209 9.65 23.01 -3.47
N ALA A 210 10.62 23.85 -3.85
CA ALA A 210 11.09 24.00 -5.22
C ALA A 210 11.89 22.77 -5.73
N GLN A 211 12.40 21.92 -4.82
CA GLN A 211 13.33 20.81 -5.11
C GLN A 211 12.83 19.44 -4.61
N LEU A 212 11.50 19.28 -4.54
CA LEU A 212 10.86 18.03 -4.09
C LEU A 212 11.27 16.86 -4.98
N THR A 213 11.91 15.85 -4.38
CA THR A 213 12.39 14.65 -5.06
C THR A 213 11.39 13.50 -4.90
N PRO A 214 10.71 13.05 -5.97
CA PRO A 214 9.83 11.88 -5.91
C PRO A 214 10.65 10.60 -5.79
N THR A 215 10.35 9.75 -4.80
CA THR A 215 10.95 8.42 -4.66
C THR A 215 10.06 7.36 -5.31
N ASN A 216 10.64 6.39 -6.02
CA ASN A 216 9.88 5.22 -6.48
C ASN A 216 9.20 4.54 -5.30
N VAL A 217 7.88 4.35 -5.35
CA VAL A 217 7.17 3.64 -4.29
C VAL A 217 7.70 2.20 -4.24
N PRO A 218 8.23 1.71 -3.10
CA PRO A 218 8.65 0.30 -2.94
C PRO A 218 7.39 -0.58 -2.94
N GLY A 219 6.85 -0.85 -4.13
CA GLY A 219 5.39 -0.94 -4.19
C GLY A 219 4.69 -1.05 -5.54
N ALA A 220 5.39 -1.05 -6.68
CA ALA A 220 4.74 -1.40 -7.94
C ALA A 220 5.62 -2.37 -8.71
N ALA A 221 4.99 -3.44 -9.16
CA ALA A 221 5.62 -4.71 -9.46
C ALA A 221 5.28 -5.22 -10.87
N ASN A 222 4.37 -4.51 -11.56
CA ASN A 222 4.25 -4.55 -13.01
C ASN A 222 5.36 -3.70 -13.63
N ALA A 223 6.28 -4.34 -14.34
CA ALA A 223 7.41 -3.70 -15.02
C ALA A 223 7.02 -2.68 -16.12
N ALA A 224 5.72 -2.48 -16.38
CA ALA A 224 5.22 -1.42 -17.25
C ALA A 224 5.29 -0.03 -16.61
N TYR A 225 5.06 0.09 -15.29
CA TYR A 225 5.05 1.39 -14.62
C TYR A 225 5.19 1.28 -13.09
N VAL A 226 6.16 2.02 -12.53
CA VAL A 226 6.30 2.26 -11.08
C VAL A 226 6.20 3.76 -10.84
N PRO A 227 5.19 4.26 -10.10
CA PRO A 227 5.15 5.67 -9.77
C PRO A 227 6.24 6.05 -8.79
N SER A 228 6.94 7.14 -9.13
CA SER A 228 7.61 7.95 -8.14
C SER A 228 6.60 8.85 -7.43
N VAL A 229 6.71 8.94 -6.10
CA VAL A 229 5.83 9.68 -5.20
C VAL A 229 6.70 10.45 -4.21
N ILE A 230 6.32 11.69 -3.94
CA ILE A 230 6.89 12.52 -2.87
C ILE A 230 6.31 11.98 -1.56
N THR A 231 7.16 11.37 -0.74
CA THR A 231 6.75 10.78 0.55
C THR A 231 6.30 11.85 1.53
N ARG A 232 5.65 11.45 2.62
CA ARG A 232 5.28 12.35 3.72
C ARG A 232 6.46 13.16 4.26
N ALA A 233 7.62 12.52 4.46
CA ALA A 233 8.85 13.23 4.81
C ALA A 233 9.31 14.19 3.68
N GLY A 234 9.17 13.78 2.42
CA GLY A 234 9.54 14.58 1.24
C GLY A 234 8.77 15.90 1.11
N TRP A 235 7.46 15.93 1.40
CA TRP A 235 6.66 17.16 1.40
C TRP A 235 6.61 17.89 2.76
N GLY A 236 7.33 17.40 3.78
CA GLY A 236 7.39 18.04 5.09
C GLY A 236 6.15 17.83 5.95
N ALA A 237 5.59 16.62 5.97
CA ALA A 237 4.50 16.25 6.87
C ALA A 237 4.93 16.31 8.35
N ASP A 238 4.28 17.16 9.14
CA ASP A 238 4.42 17.12 10.59
C ASP A 238 3.63 15.93 11.17
N GLU A 239 4.30 14.80 11.36
CA GLU A 239 3.70 13.59 11.93
C GLU A 239 3.19 13.76 13.37
N SER A 240 3.56 14.83 14.08
CA SER A 240 3.05 15.12 15.42
C SER A 240 1.57 15.51 15.42
N LEU A 241 1.07 16.09 14.32
CA LEU A 241 -0.33 16.51 14.17
C LEU A 241 -1.32 15.33 14.24
N ARG A 242 -0.88 14.10 13.91
CA ARG A 242 -1.68 12.88 14.12
C ARG A 242 -1.88 12.52 15.60
N LYS A 243 -1.10 13.11 16.52
CA LYS A 243 -1.17 12.86 17.98
C LYS A 243 -1.11 11.37 18.33
N GLY A 244 -0.24 10.62 17.65
CA GLY A 244 -0.11 9.17 17.79
C GLY A 244 -1.17 8.33 17.08
N CYS A 245 -2.21 8.94 16.48
CA CYS A 245 -3.22 8.21 15.72
C CYS A 245 -2.61 7.54 14.48
N VAL A 246 -2.92 6.23 14.31
CA VAL A 246 -2.55 5.46 13.12
C VAL A 246 -3.84 5.14 12.34
N PRO A 247 -3.97 5.60 11.08
CA PRO A 247 -5.16 5.31 10.27
C PRO A 247 -5.44 3.81 10.12
N SER A 248 -6.69 3.39 10.41
CA SER A 248 -7.06 1.97 10.38
C SER A 248 -6.96 1.38 8.98
N THR A 249 -6.44 0.15 8.84
CA THR A 249 -6.48 -0.62 7.59
C THR A 249 -7.78 -1.42 7.45
N ARG A 250 -8.07 -1.88 6.24
CA ARG A 250 -9.06 -2.93 5.94
C ARG A 250 -8.38 -4.21 5.45
N GLU A 251 -9.15 -5.25 5.21
CA GLU A 251 -8.62 -6.52 4.67
C GLU A 251 -8.28 -6.43 3.18
N THR A 252 -8.75 -5.41 2.46
CA THR A 252 -8.43 -5.21 1.04
C THR A 252 -8.75 -3.78 0.54
N SER A 253 -8.35 -3.47 -0.70
CA SER A 253 -8.81 -2.30 -1.47
C SER A 253 -9.71 -2.78 -2.61
N LYS A 254 -10.83 -2.10 -2.87
CA LYS A 254 -11.83 -2.48 -3.89
C LYS A 254 -12.06 -1.40 -4.95
N VAL A 255 -12.06 -0.13 -4.55
CA VAL A 255 -12.41 1.01 -5.43
C VAL A 255 -11.38 2.12 -5.29
N VAL A 256 -11.05 2.78 -6.39
CA VAL A 256 -10.36 4.09 -6.39
C VAL A 256 -11.41 5.19 -6.57
N VAL A 257 -11.48 6.12 -5.62
CA VAL A 257 -12.41 7.26 -5.70
C VAL A 257 -11.61 8.50 -6.08
N VAL A 258 -12.04 9.17 -7.16
CA VAL A 258 -11.40 10.36 -7.70
C VAL A 258 -12.09 11.62 -7.15
N HIS A 259 -11.26 12.50 -6.61
CA HIS A 259 -11.63 13.79 -6.02
C HIS A 259 -10.86 14.93 -6.71
N HIS A 260 -11.33 16.16 -6.47
CA HIS A 260 -10.48 17.34 -6.50
C HIS A 260 -10.45 17.96 -5.10
N THR A 261 -9.66 19.01 -4.88
CA THR A 261 -9.83 19.90 -3.73
C THR A 261 -10.59 21.16 -4.13
N ALA A 262 -11.07 21.91 -3.14
CA ALA A 262 -11.48 23.30 -3.36
C ALA A 262 -10.28 24.24 -3.60
N GLY A 263 -10.55 25.47 -4.01
CA GLY A 263 -9.57 26.56 -4.10
C GLY A 263 -9.12 26.95 -5.49
N GLN A 264 -8.46 28.10 -5.57
CA GLN A 264 -7.96 28.65 -6.83
C GLN A 264 -6.88 27.77 -7.46
N ASN A 265 -6.90 27.64 -8.79
CA ASN A 265 -5.88 26.91 -9.54
C ASN A 265 -4.64 27.76 -9.87
N ALA A 266 -4.50 28.96 -9.30
CA ALA A 266 -3.40 29.90 -9.56
C ALA A 266 -2.07 29.53 -8.87
N TYR A 267 -2.04 28.51 -8.02
CA TYR A 267 -0.86 28.12 -7.23
C TYR A 267 0.36 27.72 -8.08
N THR A 268 1.58 27.94 -7.58
CA THR A 268 2.84 27.52 -8.22
C THR A 268 3.16 26.04 -7.97
N LYS A 269 4.13 25.48 -8.69
CA LYS A 269 4.58 24.09 -8.48
C LYS A 269 5.15 23.85 -7.08
N ALA A 270 5.86 24.82 -6.52
CA ALA A 270 6.41 24.71 -5.17
C ALA A 270 5.33 24.85 -4.09
N GLN A 271 4.27 25.64 -4.34
CA GLN A 271 3.11 25.73 -3.44
C GLN A 271 2.32 24.41 -3.28
N SER A 272 2.47 23.41 -4.16
CA SER A 272 1.76 22.13 -4.04
C SER A 272 1.98 21.45 -2.67
N ALA A 273 3.19 21.50 -2.11
CA ALA A 273 3.47 20.91 -0.81
C ALA A 273 2.96 21.76 0.37
N SER A 274 3.01 23.10 0.28
CA SER A 274 2.46 23.97 1.31
C SER A 274 0.93 23.87 1.38
N ILE A 275 0.24 23.74 0.25
CA ILE A 275 -1.19 23.43 0.18
C ILE A 275 -1.50 22.13 0.92
N ILE A 276 -0.74 21.05 0.67
CA ILE A 276 -0.94 19.75 1.31
C ILE A 276 -0.71 19.83 2.83
N ARG A 277 0.33 20.53 3.29
CA ARG A 277 0.55 20.79 4.72
C ARG A 277 -0.61 21.56 5.36
N GLY A 278 -1.17 22.55 4.65
CA GLY A 278 -2.33 23.32 5.10
C GLY A 278 -3.61 22.48 5.22
N ILE A 279 -3.91 21.66 4.20
CA ILE A 279 -5.04 20.71 4.23
C ILE A 279 -4.86 19.73 5.40
N TYR A 280 -3.68 19.14 5.55
CA TYR A 280 -3.39 18.18 6.61
C TYR A 280 -3.60 18.79 8.02
N ALA A 281 -3.15 20.03 8.24
CA ALA A 281 -3.36 20.74 9.50
C ALA A 281 -4.83 21.08 9.76
N TYR A 282 -5.56 21.50 8.72
CA TYR A 282 -7.00 21.71 8.81
C TYR A 282 -7.74 20.41 9.15
N ASP A 283 -7.41 19.30 8.49
CA ASP A 283 -8.01 17.98 8.75
C ASP A 283 -7.74 17.55 10.21
N THR A 284 -6.50 17.67 10.71
CA THR A 284 -6.14 17.23 12.06
C THR A 284 -6.53 18.19 13.19
N GLY A 285 -6.49 19.50 12.96
CA GLY A 285 -6.74 20.53 13.97
C GLY A 285 -8.12 21.18 13.85
N GLY A 286 -8.47 21.59 12.63
CA GLY A 286 -9.77 22.18 12.29
C GLY A 286 -10.90 21.17 12.46
N LEU A 287 -10.86 20.05 11.74
CA LEU A 287 -11.84 18.97 11.83
C LEU A 287 -11.56 18.06 13.04
N GLY A 288 -10.32 17.61 13.25
CA GLY A 288 -9.99 16.66 14.33
C GLY A 288 -9.86 15.22 13.84
N TRP A 289 -9.60 15.03 12.54
CA TRP A 289 -9.33 13.73 11.95
C TRP A 289 -7.95 13.20 12.34
N CYS A 290 -7.77 11.89 12.18
CA CYS A 290 -6.52 11.19 12.46
C CYS A 290 -5.35 11.67 11.59
N ASP A 291 -5.64 12.07 10.36
CA ASP A 291 -4.70 12.38 9.28
C ASP A 291 -5.49 12.93 8.08
N VAL A 292 -4.79 13.43 7.05
CA VAL A 292 -5.38 13.94 5.80
C VAL A 292 -6.38 12.94 5.16
N ALA A 293 -7.45 13.45 4.54
CA ALA A 293 -8.57 12.62 4.06
C ALA A 293 -8.19 11.58 2.99
N TYR A 294 -7.37 11.98 2.03
CA TYR A 294 -7.05 11.21 0.82
C TYR A 294 -5.80 10.33 1.00
N ASN A 295 -5.75 9.16 0.37
CA ASN A 295 -4.59 8.28 0.41
C ASN A 295 -3.44 8.76 -0.50
N MET A 296 -3.78 9.43 -1.60
CA MET A 296 -2.84 10.08 -2.50
C MET A 296 -3.37 11.44 -2.91
N ILE A 297 -2.46 12.41 -3.05
CA ILE A 297 -2.76 13.73 -3.61
C ILE A 297 -1.88 13.92 -4.84
N VAL A 298 -2.40 14.55 -5.88
CA VAL A 298 -1.66 14.92 -7.09
C VAL A 298 -1.91 16.39 -7.40
N ASP A 299 -1.06 17.01 -8.22
CA ASP A 299 -1.24 18.41 -8.62
C ASP A 299 -1.39 18.57 -10.14
N LYS A 300 -1.66 19.81 -10.56
CA LYS A 300 -1.75 20.17 -11.99
C LYS A 300 -0.42 20.06 -12.76
N TYR A 301 0.72 19.94 -12.06
CA TYR A 301 2.08 19.85 -12.61
C TYR A 301 2.57 18.41 -12.77
N GLY A 302 1.76 17.43 -12.37
CA GLY A 302 2.08 16.01 -12.47
C GLY A 302 2.90 15.45 -11.31
N GLN A 303 3.00 16.17 -10.19
CA GLN A 303 3.53 15.63 -8.93
C GLN A 303 2.50 14.71 -8.28
N ARG A 304 3.00 13.71 -7.53
CA ARG A 304 2.20 12.75 -6.75
C ARG A 304 2.77 12.73 -5.35
N PHE A 305 1.89 12.78 -4.35
CA PHE A 305 2.22 12.89 -2.94
C PHE A 305 1.56 11.75 -2.17
N GLU A 306 2.30 11.16 -1.22
CA GLU A 306 1.68 10.31 -0.20
C GLU A 306 0.77 11.16 0.67
N GLY A 307 -0.53 10.89 0.65
CA GLY A 307 -1.47 11.54 1.55
C GLY A 307 -1.47 10.83 2.90
N ARG A 308 -2.57 10.14 3.19
CA ARG A 308 -2.80 9.43 4.46
C ARG A 308 -1.73 8.36 4.72
N TYR A 309 -1.14 8.43 5.91
CA TYR A 309 -0.01 7.67 6.41
C TYR A 309 -0.12 6.17 6.17
N GLY A 310 0.91 5.60 5.52
CA GLY A 310 0.98 4.16 5.22
C GLY A 310 0.07 3.71 4.08
N GLY A 311 -0.59 4.64 3.38
CA GLY A 311 -1.59 4.36 2.35
C GLY A 311 -1.03 3.77 1.06
N LEU A 312 0.26 3.92 0.75
CA LEU A 312 0.83 3.65 -0.58
C LEU A 312 0.81 2.18 -1.02
N ASN A 313 0.91 1.22 -0.11
CA ASN A 313 0.84 -0.23 -0.42
C ASN A 313 -0.13 -1.00 0.49
N ARG A 314 -0.73 -0.36 1.50
CA ARG A 314 -1.74 -0.95 2.37
C ARG A 314 -3.15 -0.42 2.05
N PRO A 315 -4.21 -1.19 2.35
CA PRO A 315 -5.59 -0.73 2.26
C PRO A 315 -5.96 0.14 3.47
N VAL A 316 -5.32 1.31 3.60
CA VAL A 316 -5.62 2.28 4.66
C VAL A 316 -6.96 2.96 4.38
N LYS A 317 -7.85 2.96 5.36
CA LYS A 317 -9.16 3.62 5.27
C LYS A 317 -8.97 5.14 5.15
N GLY A 318 -9.57 5.72 4.10
CA GLY A 318 -9.65 7.17 3.93
C GLY A 318 -10.58 7.87 4.92
N ALA A 319 -10.72 9.20 4.76
CA ALA A 319 -11.83 9.98 5.31
C ALA A 319 -12.48 10.88 4.24
N HIS A 320 -12.31 10.53 2.95
CA HIS A 320 -12.65 11.34 1.79
C HIS A 320 -14.06 11.10 1.22
N ALA A 321 -14.68 9.95 1.49
CA ALA A 321 -15.96 9.53 0.87
C ALA A 321 -17.05 9.19 1.91
N ASP A 322 -17.16 9.98 2.99
CA ASP A 322 -18.20 9.88 4.03
C ASP A 322 -18.52 8.42 4.46
N SER A 323 -19.73 7.92 4.21
CA SER A 323 -20.15 6.57 4.61
C SER A 323 -19.59 5.43 3.74
N PHE A 324 -18.73 5.73 2.75
CA PHE A 324 -18.12 4.76 1.83
C PHE A 324 -16.60 4.68 1.93
N ASN A 325 -16.00 5.15 3.03
CA ASN A 325 -14.55 5.11 3.22
C ASN A 325 -13.96 3.69 3.38
N ASN A 326 -14.76 2.68 3.75
CA ASN A 326 -14.30 1.29 3.76
C ASN A 326 -14.00 0.77 2.34
N TYR A 327 -12.82 0.16 2.17
CA TYR A 327 -12.33 -0.44 0.91
C TYR A 327 -12.03 0.54 -0.24
N THR A 328 -12.13 1.84 0.00
CA THR A 328 -11.79 2.87 -1.00
C THR A 328 -10.35 3.37 -0.82
N PHE A 329 -9.73 3.72 -1.94
CA PHE A 329 -8.51 4.51 -2.00
C PHE A 329 -8.85 5.87 -2.61
N GLY A 330 -8.77 6.93 -1.83
CA GLY A 330 -9.02 8.30 -2.28
C GLY A 330 -7.80 8.88 -2.97
N ILE A 331 -7.95 9.29 -4.23
CA ILE A 331 -6.98 10.12 -4.95
C ILE A 331 -7.61 11.48 -5.25
N SER A 332 -6.96 12.56 -4.79
CA SER A 332 -7.43 13.92 -5.04
C SER A 332 -6.42 14.70 -5.88
N ILE A 333 -6.91 15.56 -6.77
CA ILE A 333 -6.08 16.52 -7.50
C ILE A 333 -6.28 17.94 -6.95
N LEU A 334 -5.17 18.64 -6.67
CA LEU A 334 -5.19 20.00 -6.09
C LEU A 334 -5.78 21.04 -7.06
N GLY A 335 -6.84 21.72 -6.62
CA GLY A 335 -7.49 22.85 -7.29
C GLY A 335 -8.91 22.56 -7.79
N ASN A 336 -9.70 23.62 -7.98
CA ASN A 336 -11.11 23.55 -8.35
C ASN A 336 -11.34 23.24 -9.86
N TYR A 337 -11.39 21.95 -10.19
CA TYR A 337 -11.80 21.49 -11.53
C TYR A 337 -13.31 21.52 -11.82
N ASP A 338 -14.10 22.24 -11.01
CA ASP A 338 -15.44 22.69 -11.43
C ASP A 338 -15.37 24.02 -12.19
N THR A 339 -14.33 24.84 -12.01
CA THR A 339 -14.18 26.11 -12.74
C THR A 339 -13.17 26.07 -13.88
N THR A 340 -12.20 25.13 -13.86
CA THR A 340 -11.17 25.02 -14.91
C THR A 340 -10.91 23.57 -15.39
N PRO A 341 -10.46 23.34 -16.63
CA PRO A 341 -10.00 22.03 -17.10
C PRO A 341 -8.78 21.48 -16.32
N VAL A 342 -8.65 20.15 -16.29
CA VAL A 342 -7.43 19.49 -15.76
C VAL A 342 -6.33 19.51 -16.82
N PRO A 343 -5.14 20.08 -16.54
CA PRO A 343 -3.99 20.00 -17.44
C PRO A 343 -3.47 18.57 -17.61
N ASP A 344 -2.86 18.28 -18.74
CA ASP A 344 -2.45 16.91 -19.09
C ASP A 344 -1.44 16.30 -18.12
N ALA A 345 -0.56 17.09 -17.52
CA ALA A 345 0.35 16.61 -16.48
C ALA A 345 -0.40 16.12 -15.23
N GLY A 346 -1.45 16.82 -14.82
CA GLY A 346 -2.34 16.40 -13.72
C GLY A 346 -3.18 15.16 -14.08
N MET A 347 -3.74 15.11 -15.29
CA MET A 347 -4.42 13.91 -15.81
C MET A 347 -3.49 12.70 -15.85
N TRP A 348 -2.23 12.91 -16.25
CA TRP A 348 -1.20 11.87 -16.26
C TRP A 348 -0.87 11.41 -14.83
N ALA A 349 -0.74 12.30 -13.85
CA ALA A 349 -0.54 11.93 -12.45
C ALA A 349 -1.72 11.16 -11.85
N LEU A 350 -2.97 11.53 -12.18
CA LEU A 350 -4.16 10.74 -11.82
C LEU A 350 -4.09 9.33 -12.40
N LYS A 351 -3.88 9.19 -13.72
CA LYS A 351 -3.76 7.87 -14.39
C LYS A 351 -2.69 6.99 -13.74
N GLN A 352 -1.52 7.56 -13.45
CA GLN A 352 -0.40 6.88 -12.79
C GLN A 352 -0.73 6.44 -11.35
N GLY A 353 -1.37 7.30 -10.55
CA GLY A 353 -1.77 6.96 -9.17
C GLY A 353 -2.89 5.91 -9.10
N ILE A 354 -3.86 5.98 -10.02
CA ILE A 354 -4.90 4.96 -10.16
C ILE A 354 -4.28 3.62 -10.61
N ALA A 355 -3.40 3.64 -11.63
CA ALA A 355 -2.69 2.46 -12.14
C ALA A 355 -1.92 1.71 -11.05
N MET A 356 -1.23 2.45 -10.17
CA MET A 356 -0.56 1.89 -8.98
C MET A 356 -1.53 1.07 -8.13
N ARG A 357 -2.66 1.66 -7.74
CA ARG A 357 -3.59 1.04 -6.79
C ARG A 357 -4.31 -0.16 -7.41
N ILE A 358 -4.71 -0.08 -8.67
CA ILE A 358 -5.41 -1.19 -9.33
C ILE A 358 -4.49 -2.39 -9.59
N SER A 359 -3.22 -2.15 -9.96
CA SER A 359 -2.23 -3.22 -10.15
C SER A 359 -1.81 -3.87 -8.83
N GLN A 360 -1.56 -3.08 -7.79
CA GLN A 360 -1.24 -3.57 -6.45
C GLN A 360 -2.29 -4.53 -5.87
N PHE A 361 -3.58 -4.24 -6.07
CA PHE A 361 -4.70 -4.96 -5.43
C PHE A 361 -5.53 -5.81 -6.40
N TYR A 362 -5.10 -5.93 -7.65
CA TYR A 362 -5.77 -6.67 -8.73
C TYR A 362 -7.23 -6.24 -8.99
N ILE A 363 -7.47 -4.94 -8.94
CA ILE A 363 -8.79 -4.34 -9.13
C ILE A 363 -9.06 -4.16 -10.63
N ASN A 364 -9.99 -4.91 -11.23
CA ASN A 364 -10.35 -4.75 -12.64
C ASN A 364 -10.75 -3.27 -12.94
N PRO A 365 -10.04 -2.53 -13.82
CA PRO A 365 -10.30 -1.10 -14.06
C PRO A 365 -11.68 -0.79 -14.65
N TYR A 366 -12.27 -1.75 -15.36
CA TYR A 366 -13.58 -1.66 -15.99
C TYR A 366 -14.69 -2.36 -15.18
N GLY A 367 -14.31 -3.02 -14.08
CA GLY A 367 -15.23 -3.74 -13.23
C GLY A 367 -16.03 -2.83 -12.29
N ASN A 368 -16.97 -3.47 -11.60
CA ASN A 368 -17.79 -2.87 -10.56
C ASN A 368 -17.73 -3.71 -9.28
N THR A 369 -18.11 -3.11 -8.16
CA THR A 369 -18.19 -3.80 -6.87
C THR A 369 -19.18 -3.12 -5.95
N THR A 370 -19.80 -3.89 -5.05
CA THR A 370 -20.73 -3.36 -4.06
C THR A 370 -19.98 -2.79 -2.87
N LEU A 371 -20.19 -1.50 -2.59
CA LEU A 371 -19.90 -0.88 -1.31
C LEU A 371 -21.19 -0.72 -0.52
N TYR A 372 -21.09 -0.65 0.81
CA TYR A 372 -22.25 -0.48 1.69
C TYR A 372 -22.06 0.77 2.53
N SER A 373 -23.11 1.59 2.61
CA SER A 373 -23.13 2.82 3.41
C SER A 373 -22.98 2.46 4.89
N GLU A 374 -21.82 2.76 5.49
CA GLU A 374 -21.47 2.35 6.86
C GLU A 374 -22.42 2.94 7.93
N TYR A 375 -22.96 4.12 7.64
CA TYR A 375 -23.76 4.94 8.54
C TYR A 375 -24.58 5.95 7.72
N ASN A 376 -25.56 6.62 8.34
CA ASN A 376 -26.23 7.75 7.70
C ASN A 376 -25.22 8.90 7.57
N GLY A 377 -24.79 9.14 6.34
CA GLY A 377 -23.82 10.17 5.98
C GLY A 377 -24.41 11.57 5.96
N THR A 378 -23.54 12.56 5.92
CA THR A 378 -23.91 13.97 5.74
C THR A 378 -23.96 14.31 4.26
N THR A 379 -22.96 13.86 3.48
CA THR A 379 -22.95 13.99 2.02
C THR A 379 -23.48 12.74 1.33
N SER A 380 -23.46 11.57 1.97
CA SER A 380 -23.86 10.31 1.36
C SER A 380 -25.28 10.34 0.77
N LYS A 381 -25.41 9.86 -0.48
CA LYS A 381 -26.70 9.67 -1.17
C LYS A 381 -27.48 8.44 -0.68
N TYR A 382 -26.86 7.61 0.15
CA TYR A 382 -27.34 6.27 0.49
C TYR A 382 -27.51 6.13 2.01
N PRO A 383 -28.70 5.76 2.51
CA PRO A 383 -28.91 5.53 3.93
C PRO A 383 -28.08 4.32 4.42
N LYS A 384 -27.87 4.24 5.73
CA LYS A 384 -27.07 3.18 6.38
C LYS A 384 -27.51 1.80 5.93
N GLY A 385 -26.54 0.96 5.56
CA GLY A 385 -26.76 -0.42 5.12
C GLY A 385 -27.15 -0.55 3.64
N SER A 386 -27.50 0.53 2.95
CA SER A 386 -27.78 0.46 1.51
C SER A 386 -26.53 0.15 0.69
N ALA A 387 -26.73 -0.67 -0.34
CA ALA A 387 -25.73 -1.01 -1.33
C ALA A 387 -25.58 0.12 -2.37
N TYR A 388 -24.34 0.51 -2.65
CA TYR A 388 -23.94 1.31 -3.80
C TYR A 388 -23.11 0.44 -4.73
N TYR A 389 -23.56 0.29 -5.98
CA TYR A 389 -22.86 -0.48 -7.00
C TYR A 389 -21.82 0.39 -7.71
N ALA A 390 -20.67 0.55 -7.04
CA ALA A 390 -19.58 1.40 -7.49
C ALA A 390 -18.92 0.84 -8.76
N LYS A 391 -18.47 1.72 -9.65
CA LYS A 391 -17.39 1.38 -10.59
C LYS A 391 -16.09 1.26 -9.79
N ASN A 392 -15.20 0.35 -10.19
CA ASN A 392 -13.94 0.14 -9.49
C ASN A 392 -12.99 1.36 -9.55
N ILE A 393 -13.21 2.25 -10.52
CA ILE A 393 -12.68 3.61 -10.54
C ILE A 393 -13.91 4.52 -10.67
N ALA A 394 -14.24 5.26 -9.61
CA ALA A 394 -15.47 6.05 -9.47
C ALA A 394 -15.16 7.52 -9.15
N ALA A 395 -16.06 8.41 -9.54
CA ALA A 395 -16.04 9.80 -9.10
C ALA A 395 -16.76 9.97 -7.76
N HIS A 396 -16.28 10.84 -6.86
CA HIS A 396 -16.90 11.02 -5.54
C HIS A 396 -18.40 11.39 -5.61
N ARG A 397 -18.80 12.24 -6.57
CA ARG A 397 -20.21 12.58 -6.81
C ARG A 397 -21.12 11.39 -7.18
N GLU A 398 -20.58 10.21 -7.48
CA GLU A 398 -21.39 9.01 -7.69
C GLU A 398 -21.96 8.45 -6.37
N SER A 399 -21.22 8.53 -5.25
CA SER A 399 -21.66 8.10 -3.92
C SER A 399 -22.29 9.20 -3.07
N SER A 400 -21.91 10.45 -3.32
CA SER A 400 -22.11 11.58 -2.39
C SER A 400 -22.66 12.83 -3.10
N ASN A 401 -23.28 13.72 -2.32
CA ASN A 401 -23.68 15.07 -2.73
C ASN A 401 -22.48 16.01 -2.57
N THR A 402 -21.83 16.33 -3.68
CA THR A 402 -20.54 17.05 -3.72
C THR A 402 -20.24 17.50 -5.15
N ALA A 403 -19.46 18.57 -5.30
CA ALA A 403 -18.88 18.96 -6.58
C ALA A 403 -17.78 17.98 -7.06
N CYS A 404 -17.10 17.25 -6.17
CA CYS A 404 -15.97 16.38 -6.54
C CYS A 404 -16.31 15.37 -7.66
N PRO A 405 -15.49 15.19 -8.72
CA PRO A 405 -14.17 15.77 -8.96
C PRO A 405 -14.19 17.06 -9.83
N GLY A 406 -15.34 17.73 -9.93
CA GLY A 406 -15.55 18.92 -10.76
C GLY A 406 -16.08 18.63 -12.18
N ARG A 407 -16.82 19.59 -12.75
CA ARG A 407 -17.49 19.49 -14.05
C ARG A 407 -16.55 19.19 -15.23
N TYR A 408 -15.28 19.57 -15.15
CA TYR A 408 -14.32 19.31 -16.23
C TYR A 408 -13.62 17.94 -16.12
N LEU A 409 -13.50 17.38 -14.92
CA LEU A 409 -12.88 16.06 -14.71
C LEU A 409 -13.90 14.93 -14.77
N TYR A 410 -15.15 15.15 -14.33
CA TYR A 410 -16.18 14.11 -14.32
C TYR A 410 -16.47 13.46 -15.71
N PRO A 411 -16.56 14.21 -16.83
CA PRO A 411 -16.69 13.62 -18.16
C PRO A 411 -15.47 12.78 -18.58
N ARG A 412 -14.27 13.10 -18.07
CA ARG A 412 -13.00 12.41 -18.37
C ARG A 412 -12.76 11.16 -17.52
N MET A 413 -13.73 10.72 -16.71
CA MET A 413 -13.62 9.48 -15.93
C MET A 413 -13.48 8.22 -16.80
N GLY A 414 -13.87 8.24 -18.08
CA GLY A 414 -13.55 7.17 -19.04
C GLY A 414 -12.05 7.11 -19.32
N GLU A 415 -11.49 8.24 -19.76
CA GLU A 415 -10.05 8.42 -20.06
C GLU A 415 -9.13 8.05 -18.88
N LEU A 416 -9.57 8.28 -17.64
CA LEU A 416 -8.86 7.82 -16.44
C LEU A 416 -8.84 6.30 -16.31
N ARG A 417 -9.93 5.60 -16.65
CA ARG A 417 -10.00 4.13 -16.62
C ARG A 417 -9.09 3.53 -17.69
N ASP A 418 -9.17 4.05 -18.92
CA ASP A 418 -8.36 3.55 -20.04
C ASP A 418 -6.87 3.81 -19.83
N GLY A 419 -6.51 5.04 -19.44
CA GLY A 419 -5.12 5.39 -19.16
C GLY A 419 -4.53 4.62 -17.96
N ALA A 420 -5.31 4.40 -16.90
CA ALA A 420 -4.88 3.60 -15.77
C ALA A 420 -4.77 2.11 -16.11
N ALA A 421 -5.70 1.55 -16.91
CA ALA A 421 -5.65 0.17 -17.37
C ALA A 421 -4.39 -0.10 -18.19
N ALA A 422 -4.10 0.76 -19.17
CA ALA A 422 -2.89 0.67 -19.99
C ALA A 422 -1.60 0.73 -19.15
N LEU A 423 -1.49 1.74 -18.27
CA LEU A 423 -0.34 1.89 -17.36
C LEU A 423 -0.17 0.72 -16.38
N ALA A 424 -1.28 0.15 -15.90
CA ALA A 424 -1.26 -1.01 -15.01
C ALA A 424 -0.88 -2.31 -15.73
N GLY A 425 -0.73 -2.32 -17.06
CA GLY A 425 -0.49 -3.53 -17.85
C GLY A 425 -1.70 -4.46 -17.88
N TRP A 426 -2.92 -3.89 -17.92
CA TRP A 426 -4.16 -4.65 -18.10
C TRP A 426 -4.30 -5.13 -19.55
N ASN A 427 -4.55 -6.42 -19.75
CA ASN A 427 -4.62 -7.05 -21.09
C ASN A 427 -6.05 -7.45 -21.52
N GLY A 428 -7.09 -6.92 -20.87
CA GLY A 428 -8.49 -7.29 -21.08
C GLY A 428 -8.99 -8.37 -20.12
N ALA A 429 -8.13 -9.29 -19.69
CA ALA A 429 -8.49 -10.38 -18.76
C ALA A 429 -7.79 -10.30 -17.39
N GLY A 430 -6.68 -9.56 -17.30
CA GLY A 430 -5.87 -9.51 -16.08
C GLY A 430 -4.66 -8.58 -16.19
N PHE A 431 -3.80 -8.63 -15.17
CA PHE A 431 -2.58 -7.82 -15.08
C PHE A 431 -1.35 -8.58 -15.57
N ASN A 432 -0.42 -7.88 -16.21
CA ASN A 432 0.85 -8.45 -16.66
C ASN A 432 1.90 -8.66 -15.52
N SER A 433 1.46 -9.04 -14.32
CA SER A 433 2.35 -9.41 -13.21
C SER A 433 2.64 -10.92 -13.22
N PRO A 434 3.89 -11.36 -12.98
CA PRO A 434 4.19 -12.75 -12.67
C PRO A 434 3.42 -13.27 -11.45
N ILE A 435 3.23 -12.42 -10.42
CA ILE A 435 2.48 -12.76 -9.21
C ILE A 435 0.99 -12.85 -9.51
N TYR A 436 0.41 -11.89 -10.24
CA TYR A 436 -1.00 -11.97 -10.67
C TYR A 436 -1.27 -13.26 -11.46
N LYS A 437 -0.41 -13.60 -12.43
CA LYS A 437 -0.52 -14.84 -13.23
C LYS A 437 -0.48 -16.08 -12.34
N ARG A 438 0.42 -16.14 -11.33
CA ARG A 438 0.46 -17.25 -10.36
C ARG A 438 -0.78 -17.29 -9.47
N TYR A 439 -1.25 -16.14 -8.98
CA TYR A 439 -2.49 -16.03 -8.20
C TYR A 439 -3.71 -16.54 -8.98
N ALA A 440 -3.90 -16.09 -10.22
CA ALA A 440 -4.98 -16.54 -11.09
C ALA A 440 -4.89 -18.06 -11.37
N ALA A 441 -3.70 -18.58 -11.69
CA ALA A 441 -3.48 -20.02 -11.93
C ALA A 441 -3.73 -20.92 -10.70
N LEU A 442 -3.73 -20.35 -9.49
CA LEU A 442 -4.05 -21.06 -8.25
C LEU A 442 -5.54 -20.99 -7.87
N GLY A 443 -6.40 -20.42 -8.72
CA GLY A 443 -7.82 -20.19 -8.46
C GLY A 443 -8.15 -18.78 -7.95
N GLY A 444 -7.15 -17.92 -7.77
CA GLY A 444 -7.35 -16.53 -7.36
C GLY A 444 -8.06 -16.39 -6.02
N MET A 445 -9.15 -15.62 -6.02
CA MET A 445 -9.83 -15.18 -4.79
C MET A 445 -10.46 -16.34 -3.99
N SER A 446 -10.89 -17.42 -4.64
CA SER A 446 -11.48 -18.59 -3.95
C SER A 446 -10.44 -19.43 -3.22
N SER A 447 -9.15 -19.28 -3.56
CA SER A 447 -8.06 -20.13 -3.08
C SER A 447 -7.12 -19.39 -2.12
N LEU A 448 -6.69 -18.17 -2.48
CA LEU A 448 -5.81 -17.35 -1.64
C LEU A 448 -6.54 -16.21 -0.92
N GLY A 449 -7.79 -15.93 -1.26
CA GLY A 449 -8.50 -14.74 -0.78
C GLY A 449 -8.10 -13.46 -1.55
N ARG A 450 -8.46 -12.30 -0.99
CA ARG A 450 -8.20 -10.99 -1.60
C ARG A 450 -6.79 -10.51 -1.31
N VAL A 451 -6.30 -9.48 -2.01
CA VAL A 451 -5.04 -8.83 -1.66
C VAL A 451 -5.19 -8.01 -0.37
N ALA A 452 -4.40 -8.36 0.64
CA ALA A 452 -4.36 -7.72 1.96
C ALA A 452 -3.24 -6.67 2.07
N VAL A 453 -2.10 -6.91 1.42
CA VAL A 453 -1.05 -5.90 1.21
C VAL A 453 -0.65 -5.96 -0.26
N GLY A 454 -0.66 -4.80 -0.91
CA GLY A 454 -0.48 -4.64 -2.34
C GLY A 454 0.86 -5.19 -2.85
N GLU A 455 0.84 -5.66 -4.09
CA GLU A 455 2.02 -6.20 -4.76
C GLU A 455 3.16 -5.17 -4.77
N SER A 456 4.26 -5.49 -4.08
CA SER A 456 5.30 -4.53 -3.72
C SER A 456 6.72 -5.09 -3.81
N THR A 457 7.68 -4.24 -4.16
CA THR A 457 9.11 -4.58 -4.14
C THR A 457 9.62 -4.52 -2.71
N VAL A 458 10.15 -5.62 -2.18
CA VAL A 458 10.59 -5.71 -0.77
C VAL A 458 12.12 -5.62 -0.59
N SER A 459 12.92 -6.21 -1.47
CA SER A 459 14.39 -6.11 -1.45
C SER A 459 14.99 -6.66 -2.75
N ASN A 460 16.05 -6.02 -3.28
CA ASN A 460 16.81 -6.47 -4.47
C ASN A 460 15.93 -6.93 -5.66
N GLY A 461 14.85 -6.19 -5.96
CA GLY A 461 13.91 -6.51 -7.04
C GLY A 461 12.93 -7.66 -6.76
N LEU A 462 12.98 -8.28 -5.58
CA LEU A 462 12.00 -9.28 -5.15
C LEU A 462 10.64 -8.62 -4.93
N LEU A 463 9.64 -9.10 -5.65
CA LEU A 463 8.23 -8.69 -5.57
C LEU A 463 7.49 -9.56 -4.56
N LYS A 464 6.47 -9.02 -3.88
CA LYS A 464 5.66 -9.71 -2.87
C LYS A 464 4.20 -9.20 -2.86
N THR A 465 3.23 -10.12 -2.81
CA THR A 465 1.82 -9.83 -2.45
C THR A 465 1.42 -10.63 -1.21
N ILE A 466 0.63 -10.04 -0.31
CA ILE A 466 0.02 -10.72 0.85
C ILE A 466 -1.48 -10.84 0.61
N PHE A 467 -2.05 -12.02 0.87
CA PHE A 467 -3.45 -12.33 0.64
C PHE A 467 -4.22 -12.62 1.94
N THR A 468 -5.53 -12.40 1.96
CA THR A 468 -6.39 -12.55 3.16
C THR A 468 -6.53 -14.01 3.61
N GLY A 469 -6.38 -15.00 2.73
CA GLY A 469 -6.30 -16.43 3.08
C GLY A 469 -4.96 -16.82 3.71
N GLY A 470 -4.37 -15.89 4.47
CA GLY A 470 -3.02 -15.96 5.03
C GLY A 470 -1.90 -15.83 4.00
N ARG A 471 -1.98 -16.52 2.85
CA ARG A 471 -0.89 -16.81 1.88
C ARG A 471 -0.14 -15.57 1.36
N ARG A 472 1.10 -15.79 0.92
CA ARG A 472 1.95 -14.79 0.25
C ARG A 472 2.53 -15.38 -1.02
N ILE A 473 2.62 -14.59 -2.08
CA ILE A 473 3.33 -14.95 -3.30
C ILE A 473 4.49 -13.97 -3.49
N TYR A 474 5.65 -14.51 -3.82
CA TYR A 474 6.87 -13.80 -4.18
C TYR A 474 7.17 -13.95 -5.68
N SER A 475 7.88 -13.01 -6.28
CA SER A 475 8.48 -13.20 -7.60
C SER A 475 9.83 -12.51 -7.72
N GLY A 476 10.84 -13.25 -8.21
CA GLY A 476 12.21 -12.77 -8.36
C GLY A 476 13.10 -13.84 -9.01
N PRO A 477 14.43 -13.84 -8.76
CA PRO A 477 15.36 -14.78 -9.39
C PRO A 477 15.08 -16.27 -9.14
N GLY A 478 14.41 -16.62 -8.05
CA GLY A 478 13.94 -17.99 -7.78
C GLY A 478 12.64 -18.39 -8.48
N GLY A 479 12.10 -17.53 -9.34
CA GLY A 479 10.79 -17.65 -9.97
C GLY A 479 9.66 -17.08 -9.09
N THR A 480 8.42 -17.29 -9.52
CA THR A 480 7.23 -16.91 -8.73
C THR A 480 6.82 -18.05 -7.81
N ARG A 481 6.78 -17.81 -6.49
CA ARG A 481 6.64 -18.84 -5.44
C ARG A 481 5.63 -18.48 -4.35
N VAL A 482 4.92 -19.48 -3.83
CA VAL A 482 3.88 -19.34 -2.78
C VAL A 482 4.40 -19.85 -1.44
N LEU A 483 4.33 -19.05 -0.38
CA LEU A 483 4.79 -19.44 0.97
C LEU A 483 3.66 -19.44 2.01
N GLY A 484 3.92 -19.98 3.21
CA GLY A 484 3.19 -19.80 4.46
C GLY A 484 3.80 -18.69 5.34
N GLN A 485 3.04 -18.18 6.32
CA GLN A 485 3.46 -17.01 7.09
C GLN A 485 4.58 -17.40 8.05
N ASP A 486 4.43 -18.56 8.68
CA ASP A 486 5.44 -19.14 9.57
C ASP A 486 6.78 -19.40 8.88
N LEU A 487 6.75 -19.95 7.66
CA LEU A 487 7.96 -20.19 6.89
C LEU A 487 8.61 -18.87 6.41
N GLU A 488 7.81 -17.86 6.07
CA GLU A 488 8.32 -16.50 5.82
C GLU A 488 9.00 -15.92 7.07
N ASN A 489 8.37 -16.04 8.24
CA ASN A 489 8.89 -15.56 9.51
C ASN A 489 10.23 -16.24 9.87
N VAL A 490 10.36 -17.55 9.60
CA VAL A 490 11.65 -18.25 9.72
C VAL A 490 12.67 -17.65 8.74
N TRP A 491 12.35 -17.58 7.46
CA TRP A 491 13.26 -17.06 6.44
C TRP A 491 13.77 -15.65 6.77
N GLY A 492 12.86 -14.72 7.09
CA GLY A 492 13.17 -13.35 7.49
C GLY A 492 14.07 -13.27 8.73
N ARG A 493 13.77 -14.06 9.79
CA ARG A 493 14.57 -14.14 11.03
C ARG A 493 16.02 -14.56 10.79
N TYR A 494 16.29 -15.38 9.76
CA TYR A 494 17.66 -15.75 9.38
C TYR A 494 18.23 -14.88 8.25
N GLY A 495 17.71 -13.68 8.02
CA GLY A 495 18.24 -12.69 7.07
C GLY A 495 17.61 -12.73 5.67
N GLY A 496 16.50 -13.45 5.48
CA GLY A 496 15.71 -13.42 4.25
C GLY A 496 16.54 -13.70 2.99
N ILE A 497 16.60 -12.72 2.08
CA ILE A 497 17.33 -12.83 0.81
C ILE A 497 18.83 -13.17 0.95
N TYR A 498 19.46 -12.94 2.10
CA TYR A 498 20.85 -13.39 2.37
C TYR A 498 20.98 -14.91 2.52
N GLN A 499 19.85 -15.62 2.65
CA GLN A 499 19.74 -17.08 2.54
C GLN A 499 19.44 -17.55 1.11
N GLY A 500 19.35 -16.63 0.14
CA GLY A 500 18.84 -16.87 -1.20
C GLY A 500 17.34 -16.60 -1.31
N TYR A 501 16.88 -16.34 -2.55
CA TYR A 501 15.47 -16.17 -2.87
C TYR A 501 14.72 -17.52 -2.77
N PRO A 502 13.41 -17.53 -2.50
CA PRO A 502 12.61 -18.75 -2.54
C PRO A 502 12.71 -19.42 -3.92
N ALA A 503 13.17 -20.67 -3.98
CA ALA A 503 13.33 -21.44 -5.21
C ALA A 503 12.22 -22.49 -5.40
N SER A 504 11.57 -22.93 -4.32
CA SER A 504 10.34 -23.73 -4.33
C SER A 504 9.17 -22.95 -3.74
N ASP A 505 7.95 -23.45 -3.96
CA ASP A 505 6.82 -23.13 -3.09
C ASP A 505 7.07 -23.73 -1.69
N GLU A 506 6.22 -23.37 -0.73
CA GLU A 506 6.13 -24.09 0.54
C GLU A 506 5.63 -25.52 0.31
N LEU A 507 6.40 -26.48 0.80
CA LEU A 507 6.15 -27.91 0.69
C LEU A 507 5.96 -28.52 2.08
N PRO A 508 5.08 -29.54 2.22
CA PRO A 508 4.86 -30.20 3.51
C PRO A 508 6.10 -31.02 3.95
N ALA A 509 6.39 -31.00 5.24
CA ALA A 509 7.39 -31.83 5.91
C ALA A 509 6.72 -32.72 6.97
N ALA A 510 7.42 -33.77 7.42
CA ALA A 510 6.93 -34.76 8.39
C ALA A 510 6.48 -34.16 9.75
N ASP A 511 6.91 -32.94 10.07
CA ASP A 511 6.58 -32.21 11.30
C ASP A 511 6.40 -30.71 11.07
N GLY A 512 6.02 -30.29 9.86
CA GLY A 512 5.81 -28.88 9.52
C GLY A 512 5.86 -28.61 8.02
N ALA A 513 6.64 -27.61 7.60
CA ALA A 513 6.79 -27.20 6.21
C ALA A 513 8.21 -26.73 5.89
N TYR A 514 8.57 -26.70 4.61
CA TYR A 514 9.88 -26.25 4.15
C TYR A 514 9.83 -25.58 2.77
N MET A 515 10.90 -24.87 2.43
CA MET A 515 11.19 -24.43 1.07
C MET A 515 12.68 -24.57 0.76
N THR A 516 13.03 -24.67 -0.51
CA THR A 516 14.42 -24.48 -0.97
C THR A 516 14.67 -23.03 -1.37
N THR A 517 15.94 -22.64 -1.35
CA THR A 517 16.42 -21.31 -1.76
C THR A 517 17.34 -21.40 -2.97
N THR A 518 17.53 -20.29 -3.68
CA THR A 518 18.47 -20.20 -4.81
C THR A 518 19.94 -20.39 -4.42
N GLN A 519 20.27 -20.36 -3.12
CA GLN A 519 21.60 -20.71 -2.58
C GLN A 519 21.72 -22.19 -2.19
N GLY A 520 20.76 -23.04 -2.56
CA GLY A 520 20.76 -24.47 -2.23
C GLY A 520 20.50 -24.78 -0.74
N ARG A 521 20.07 -23.79 0.05
CA ARG A 521 19.71 -23.95 1.47
C ARG A 521 18.25 -24.36 1.60
N VAL A 522 17.92 -25.15 2.63
CA VAL A 522 16.54 -25.44 3.02
C VAL A 522 16.14 -24.55 4.18
N VAL A 523 15.03 -23.82 4.05
CA VAL A 523 14.35 -23.19 5.19
C VAL A 523 13.29 -24.18 5.67
N SER A 524 13.28 -24.51 6.96
CA SER A 524 12.26 -25.38 7.54
C SER A 524 11.58 -24.72 8.74
N TRP A 525 10.27 -24.85 8.81
CA TRP A 525 9.44 -24.53 9.97
C TRP A 525 8.82 -25.82 10.52
N GLY A 526 8.80 -25.96 11.84
CA GLY A 526 8.27 -27.12 12.54
C GLY A 526 7.14 -26.77 13.51
N ILE A 527 6.40 -27.80 13.94
CA ILE A 527 5.39 -27.69 15.00
C ILE A 527 5.94 -26.93 16.22
N ARG A 528 5.06 -26.16 16.87
CA ARG A 528 5.39 -25.26 18.01
C ARG A 528 6.25 -24.02 17.66
N GLY A 529 6.27 -23.59 16.40
CA GLY A 529 6.90 -22.31 16.01
C GLY A 529 8.43 -22.36 15.86
N GLN A 530 9.02 -23.55 15.97
CA GLN A 530 10.45 -23.78 15.78
C GLN A 530 10.81 -23.68 14.30
N GLY A 531 12.04 -23.28 13.99
CA GLY A 531 12.49 -23.19 12.60
C GLY A 531 13.93 -22.76 12.44
N GLY A 532 14.52 -23.11 11.30
CA GLY A 532 15.94 -22.94 11.01
C GLY A 532 16.28 -23.06 9.54
N ILE A 533 17.54 -22.77 9.23
CA ILE A 533 18.15 -22.97 7.92
C ILE A 533 19.05 -24.20 7.97
N ILE A 534 18.86 -25.14 7.05
CA ILE A 534 19.69 -26.33 6.89
C ILE A 534 20.54 -26.13 5.63
N SER A 535 21.86 -26.24 5.77
CA SER A 535 22.84 -25.99 4.69
C SER A 535 24.10 -26.83 4.87
N GLY A 536 24.99 -26.81 3.87
CA GLY A 536 26.31 -27.45 3.95
C GLY A 536 26.25 -28.95 4.27
N SER A 537 27.17 -29.43 5.12
CA SER A 537 27.23 -30.83 5.57
C SER A 537 25.98 -31.29 6.33
N TYR A 538 25.36 -30.39 7.12
CA TYR A 538 24.11 -30.67 7.82
C TYR A 538 22.97 -31.00 6.86
N LEU A 539 22.88 -30.29 5.73
CA LEU A 539 21.90 -30.58 4.69
C LEU A 539 22.13 -31.94 4.04
N GLN A 540 23.38 -32.32 3.77
CA GLN A 540 23.70 -33.64 3.20
C GLN A 540 23.29 -34.78 4.15
N VAL A 541 23.55 -34.64 5.45
CA VAL A 541 23.14 -35.62 6.47
C VAL A 541 21.60 -35.68 6.60
N TRP A 542 20.92 -34.53 6.59
CA TRP A 542 19.46 -34.46 6.66
C TRP A 542 18.80 -35.09 5.42
N LEU A 543 19.29 -34.79 4.21
CA LEU A 543 18.83 -35.40 2.95
C LEU A 543 19.04 -36.91 2.95
N LYS A 544 20.23 -37.40 3.36
CA LYS A 544 20.53 -38.84 3.48
C LYS A 544 19.59 -39.56 4.48
N GLY A 545 19.10 -38.84 5.50
CA GLY A 545 18.08 -39.35 6.43
C GLY A 545 16.64 -39.35 5.90
N GLY A 546 16.40 -38.98 4.64
CA GLY A 546 15.06 -38.86 4.05
C GLY A 546 14.53 -37.43 3.94
N GLY A 547 15.35 -36.42 4.26
CA GLY A 547 15.03 -35.00 4.08
C GLY A 547 13.75 -34.58 4.78
N SER A 548 12.86 -33.90 4.05
CA SER A 548 11.57 -33.42 4.56
C SER A 548 10.60 -34.53 5.00
N ARG A 549 10.86 -35.79 4.63
CA ARG A 549 10.09 -36.97 5.07
C ARG A 549 10.72 -37.66 6.30
N ASN A 550 11.85 -37.16 6.80
CA ASN A 550 12.58 -37.75 7.92
C ASN A 550 11.85 -37.54 9.27
N THR A 551 11.10 -38.56 9.69
CA THR A 551 10.39 -38.59 10.99
C THR A 551 11.31 -38.68 12.21
N THR A 552 12.59 -39.01 12.03
CA THR A 552 13.60 -39.20 13.09
C THR A 552 14.18 -37.87 13.59
N LEU A 553 14.47 -36.93 12.68
CA LEU A 553 14.97 -35.59 13.04
C LEU A 553 13.88 -34.52 13.04
N GLY A 554 13.00 -34.54 12.03
CA GLY A 554 12.06 -33.44 11.77
C GLY A 554 12.71 -32.18 11.18
N ALA A 555 12.08 -31.03 11.41
CA ALA A 555 12.52 -29.70 11.01
C ALA A 555 13.66 -29.18 11.89
N ALA A 556 14.44 -28.23 11.38
CA ALA A 556 15.46 -27.55 12.17
C ALA A 556 14.81 -26.70 13.28
N ALA A 557 15.35 -26.81 14.49
CA ALA A 557 14.87 -26.11 15.68
C ALA A 557 15.72 -24.89 16.07
N GLY A 558 16.78 -24.59 15.31
CA GLY A 558 17.67 -23.47 15.57
C GLY A 558 18.86 -23.39 14.59
N PRO A 559 19.77 -22.42 14.78
CA PRO A 559 21.02 -22.31 14.04
C PRO A 559 22.00 -23.44 14.39
N VAL A 560 23.04 -23.59 13.56
CA VAL A 560 24.25 -24.34 13.95
C VAL A 560 24.94 -23.59 15.08
N GLY A 561 25.28 -24.28 16.17
CA GLY A 561 26.00 -23.74 17.32
C GLY A 561 27.26 -24.53 17.65
N ALA A 562 28.19 -23.89 18.37
CA ALA A 562 29.36 -24.56 18.92
C ALA A 562 28.96 -25.47 20.10
N VAL A 563 29.64 -26.61 20.23
CA VAL A 563 29.53 -27.55 21.35
C VAL A 563 30.93 -28.05 21.73
N ARG A 564 31.10 -28.68 22.89
CA ARG A 564 32.39 -29.25 23.29
C ARG A 564 32.88 -30.24 22.22
N GLY A 565 34.03 -29.94 21.62
CA GLY A 565 34.67 -30.76 20.58
C GLY A 565 34.18 -30.56 19.15
N GLY A 566 33.23 -29.66 18.86
CA GLY A 566 32.72 -29.47 17.49
C GLY A 566 31.48 -28.57 17.37
N THR A 567 30.60 -28.88 16.43
CA THR A 567 29.38 -28.07 16.16
C THR A 567 28.14 -28.93 16.02
N ALA A 568 26.98 -28.40 16.43
CA ALA A 568 25.70 -29.11 16.38
C ALA A 568 24.60 -28.25 15.76
N GLN A 569 23.69 -28.88 15.01
CA GLN A 569 22.41 -28.28 14.62
C GLN A 569 21.26 -28.99 15.36
N PRO A 570 20.42 -28.27 16.11
CA PRO A 570 19.24 -28.84 16.75
C PRO A 570 18.08 -28.99 15.76
N PHE A 571 17.34 -30.08 15.90
CA PHE A 571 16.09 -30.38 15.19
C PHE A 571 14.98 -30.67 16.22
N THR A 572 13.72 -30.68 15.79
CA THR A 572 12.57 -30.90 16.71
C THR A 572 12.69 -32.24 17.45
N ARG A 573 13.14 -33.30 16.77
CA ARG A 573 13.21 -34.68 17.30
C ARG A 573 14.63 -35.22 17.54
N GLY A 574 15.67 -34.51 17.09
CA GLY A 574 17.07 -34.90 17.29
C GLY A 574 18.05 -33.74 17.17
N SER A 575 19.33 -34.05 17.02
CA SER A 575 20.37 -33.09 16.66
C SER A 575 21.38 -33.76 15.74
N ILE A 576 21.97 -33.03 14.79
CA ILE A 576 23.14 -33.49 14.03
C ILE A 576 24.38 -32.87 14.67
N TYR A 577 25.35 -33.70 15.03
CA TYR A 577 26.63 -33.27 15.59
C TYR A 577 27.77 -33.55 14.60
N THR A 578 28.76 -32.67 14.55
CA THR A 578 29.91 -32.76 13.65
C THR A 578 31.20 -32.50 14.43
N ILE A 579 32.17 -33.40 14.29
CA ILE A 579 33.56 -33.18 14.75
C ILE A 579 34.30 -32.46 13.60
N PRO A 580 35.20 -31.50 13.87
CA PRO A 580 35.98 -30.83 12.82
C PRO A 580 36.67 -31.85 11.89
N GLY A 581 36.47 -31.70 10.58
CA GLY A 581 37.02 -32.60 9.56
C GLY A 581 36.26 -33.92 9.33
N THR A 582 35.20 -34.23 10.09
CA THR A 582 34.42 -35.48 9.91
C THR A 582 33.06 -35.27 9.24
N ALA A 583 32.40 -36.38 8.89
CA ALA A 583 30.97 -36.35 8.61
C ALA A 583 30.16 -35.97 9.86
N GLY A 584 28.96 -35.43 9.66
CA GLY A 584 28.00 -35.20 10.73
C GLY A 584 27.15 -36.44 11.02
N TYR A 585 26.84 -36.67 12.29
CA TYR A 585 26.07 -37.82 12.76
C TYR A 585 24.80 -37.38 13.51
N PRO A 586 23.61 -37.88 13.14
CA PRO A 586 22.37 -37.60 13.86
C PRO A 586 22.30 -38.39 15.16
N VAL A 587 21.76 -37.78 16.21
CA VAL A 587 21.42 -38.40 17.49
C VAL A 587 19.95 -38.10 17.77
N ALA A 588 19.12 -39.14 17.90
CA ALA A 588 17.66 -39.04 18.00
C ALA A 588 17.07 -40.13 18.92
N GLY A 589 15.74 -40.14 19.07
CA GLY A 589 15.01 -41.22 19.76
C GLY A 589 15.49 -41.50 21.20
N GLY A 590 15.48 -42.78 21.59
CA GLY A 590 15.91 -43.21 22.92
C GLY A 590 17.40 -42.95 23.22
N ILE A 591 18.26 -43.03 22.19
CA ILE A 591 19.69 -42.72 22.33
C ILE A 591 19.90 -41.24 22.67
N ARG A 592 19.16 -40.31 22.03
CA ARG A 592 19.15 -38.88 22.39
C ARG A 592 18.76 -38.66 23.84
N SER A 593 17.72 -39.34 24.32
CA SER A 593 17.28 -39.19 25.72
C SER A 593 18.40 -39.57 26.71
N ALA A 594 19.07 -40.70 26.49
CA ALA A 594 20.18 -41.14 27.33
C ALA A 594 21.45 -40.29 27.19
N TYR A 595 21.77 -39.83 25.97
CA TYR A 595 22.88 -38.91 25.72
C TYR A 595 22.66 -37.57 26.43
N ASN A 596 21.43 -37.05 26.41
CA ASN A 596 21.06 -35.83 27.12
C ASN A 596 21.11 -36.00 28.64
N SER A 597 20.65 -37.13 29.19
CA SER A 597 20.65 -37.35 30.65
C SER A 597 22.04 -37.43 31.27
N VAL A 598 23.10 -37.70 30.48
CA VAL A 598 24.50 -37.68 30.94
C VAL A 598 25.24 -36.37 30.64
N GLY A 599 24.58 -35.36 30.06
CA GLY A 599 25.18 -34.06 29.74
C GLY A 599 25.64 -33.87 28.29
N SER A 600 25.17 -34.72 27.37
CA SER A 600 25.47 -34.65 25.93
C SER A 600 26.97 -34.54 25.64
N SER A 601 27.40 -33.59 24.79
CA SER A 601 28.79 -33.38 24.39
C SER A 601 29.72 -32.97 25.55
N ASN A 602 29.17 -32.51 26.67
CA ASN A 602 29.97 -32.14 27.84
C ASN A 602 30.36 -33.36 28.70
N SER A 603 29.66 -34.49 28.51
CA SER A 603 29.92 -35.76 29.19
C SER A 603 31.21 -36.44 28.71
N SER A 604 31.66 -37.47 29.44
CA SER A 604 32.79 -38.32 29.06
C SER A 604 32.60 -39.09 27.74
N LEU A 605 31.38 -39.18 27.21
CA LEU A 605 31.14 -39.76 25.87
C LEU A 605 31.72 -38.88 24.75
N GLY A 606 31.75 -37.56 24.92
CA GLY A 606 32.04 -36.62 23.83
C GLY A 606 31.05 -36.72 22.67
N LEU A 607 31.47 -36.35 21.47
CA LEU A 607 30.63 -36.31 20.27
C LEU A 607 30.42 -37.70 19.63
N PRO A 608 29.31 -37.92 18.89
CA PRO A 608 29.07 -39.16 18.16
C PRO A 608 30.11 -39.35 17.03
N THR A 609 30.56 -40.59 16.86
CA THR A 609 31.53 -41.01 15.82
C THR A 609 30.91 -41.96 14.79
N SER A 610 29.63 -42.32 14.94
CA SER A 610 28.87 -43.07 13.95
C SER A 610 27.39 -42.68 13.94
N GLY A 611 26.67 -43.06 12.88
CA GLY A 611 25.22 -43.21 12.96
C GLY A 611 24.83 -44.42 13.81
N GLU A 612 23.53 -44.60 14.05
CA GLU A 612 23.00 -45.79 14.72
C GLU A 612 23.24 -47.06 13.88
N LYS A 613 23.74 -48.12 14.52
CA LYS A 613 23.93 -49.45 13.96
C LYS A 613 22.92 -50.40 14.58
N ARG A 614 22.19 -51.16 13.77
CA ARG A 614 21.30 -52.22 14.27
C ARG A 614 22.11 -53.39 14.82
N LEU A 615 21.65 -53.94 15.93
CA LEU A 615 22.17 -55.13 16.60
C LEU A 615 21.10 -56.24 16.60
N ALA A 616 21.47 -57.41 17.12
CA ALA A 616 20.53 -58.52 17.30
C ALA A 616 19.32 -58.13 18.18
N ARG A 617 18.19 -58.83 18.00
CA ARG A 617 16.93 -58.65 18.76
C ARG A 617 16.35 -57.22 18.70
N GLY A 618 16.66 -56.45 17.66
CA GLY A 618 16.10 -55.11 17.43
C GLY A 618 16.73 -53.99 18.26
N ALA A 619 17.81 -54.27 19.00
CA ALA A 619 18.61 -53.24 19.64
C ALA A 619 19.35 -52.37 18.59
N VAL A 620 19.70 -51.15 18.97
CA VAL A 620 20.60 -50.27 18.20
C VAL A 620 21.74 -49.79 19.09
N ARG A 621 22.88 -49.47 18.47
CA ARG A 621 24.06 -48.88 19.13
C ARG A 621 24.55 -47.65 18.35
N GLN A 622 24.92 -46.60 19.07
CA GLN A 622 25.65 -45.46 18.52
C GLN A 622 26.98 -45.30 19.25
N ASN A 623 28.07 -45.08 18.49
CA ASN A 623 29.39 -44.83 19.05
C ASN A 623 29.63 -43.33 19.25
N PHE A 624 30.38 -43.01 20.29
CA PHE A 624 30.85 -41.67 20.66
C PHE A 624 32.37 -41.70 20.88
N GLN A 625 33.02 -40.55 21.06
CA GLN A 625 34.47 -40.45 21.23
C GLN A 625 34.99 -41.27 22.42
N GLY A 626 34.31 -41.18 23.57
CA GLY A 626 34.67 -41.86 24.81
C GLY A 626 33.73 -43.02 25.21
N GLY A 627 32.98 -43.59 24.26
CA GLY A 627 32.10 -44.72 24.59
C GLY A 627 31.07 -45.09 23.54
N TYR A 628 29.98 -45.71 23.98
CA TYR A 628 28.82 -46.03 23.16
C TYR A 628 27.51 -46.09 23.97
N ILE A 629 26.39 -45.84 23.31
CA ILE A 629 25.05 -46.01 23.88
C ILE A 629 24.34 -47.14 23.13
N THR A 630 23.67 -48.02 23.85
CA THR A 630 22.73 -49.00 23.28
C THR A 630 21.30 -48.68 23.70
N TRP A 631 20.34 -48.89 22.80
CA TRP A 631 18.91 -48.78 23.06
C TRP A 631 18.16 -49.99 22.50
N ALA A 632 17.18 -50.50 23.23
CA ALA A 632 16.25 -51.50 22.72
C ALA A 632 14.84 -51.26 23.26
N SER A 633 13.83 -51.42 22.39
CA SER A 633 12.43 -51.31 22.80
C SER A 633 12.12 -52.33 23.92
N GLY A 634 11.50 -51.88 25.00
CA GLY A 634 11.18 -52.70 26.17
C GLY A 634 12.36 -53.04 27.12
N GLN A 635 13.63 -52.85 26.70
CA GLN A 635 14.79 -53.07 27.59
C GLN A 635 15.54 -51.78 27.98
N GLY A 636 15.11 -50.64 27.46
CA GLY A 636 15.62 -49.32 27.84
C GLY A 636 16.94 -48.96 27.15
N THR A 637 17.73 -48.13 27.83
CA THR A 637 18.95 -47.53 27.28
C THR A 637 20.12 -47.78 28.22
N ARG A 638 21.28 -48.17 27.70
CA ARG A 638 22.52 -48.35 28.47
C ARG A 638 23.63 -47.46 27.91
N VAL A 639 24.28 -46.74 28.80
CA VAL A 639 25.44 -45.89 28.49
C VAL A 639 26.70 -46.63 28.93
N HIS A 640 27.66 -46.77 28.02
CA HIS A 640 28.97 -47.33 28.29
C HIS A 640 30.03 -46.28 27.98
N VAL A 641 30.82 -45.92 28.98
CA VAL A 641 32.01 -45.05 28.86
C VAL A 641 33.25 -45.95 28.93
N TYR A 642 34.30 -45.60 28.19
CA TYR A 642 35.59 -46.30 28.22
C TYR A 642 36.43 -45.94 29.46
#